data_AF-A0A7W1YAT2-F1
#
_entry.id   AF-A0A7W1YAT2-F1
#
_cell.length_a   1.000
_cell.length_b   1.000
_cell.length_c   1.000
_cell.angle_alpha   90.00
_cell.angle_beta   90.00
_cell.angle_gamma   90.00
#
_symmetry.space_group_name_H-M   'P 1'
#
loop_
_entity.id
_entity.type
_entity.pdbx_description
1 polymer ?
#
loop_
_entity_poly.entity_id
_entity_poly.type
_entity_poly.pdbx_seq_one_letter_code
_entity_poly.pdbx_strand_id
1 'polypeptide(L)'
;MSLTISIRFLTGRAHLHPWQTHHSEGRVEWPPSQWRLLRSIVAVAGRGLTSLPYPDDFATPKQKRTPPPFAVADLAEDEIPFARLTDLLAQLITTPYIWLPRTSGGHTRQYFPIQEAGIVKNTGAAVFDTFATIHKEQPIVFHWPGASLDQELQIYLRRILDRMTYFGRAESWSCVTAAKTAIEETEAVVTDGPTRTHWRSVCIEDHGRPDGREYREYTLERRLAPAKDLKAEAVELLPRTAAPDGKKRKDTETFKETLQSETSEKVLLRCLLRESGQDIRDGLERPIGTRWIHYAVPRAIYEVPRPRLQNQARTHESVNLVRYSLNTATVNRAVLPPVTDTLTIADRFRSAVMALHGQPSRNLSGHEADGAPRDDNRHASWWPMDEDNDGFIDHVMVLAPGGFDLRETDALRRLTRLRQRGGRPDLLVIPTFVGEAANYRWLSKPAGNGNSHGVTTFISATPYFCPVHLSHGRGKAGCLRPVLPELLKSLRIQGIIAEDDEVKAIYEFVFDYAPMELAATARAMAEGRLVEPVPPRQFFPVIDLPEQFPPLPRIDLAVHRSFIGASLKDPDDAFPFGLSIGFTVCEGNRFIRAGSFGRRRRERQVKGPGRMFRIEFHQPREPRPFAIGDQCHYGLGLFIPSD
;
A
#
# COMPACT_ATOMS: atom_id res chain seq x y z
N MET A 1 -8.04 -36.23 -37.64
CA MET A 1 -7.31 -34.93 -37.55
C MET A 1 -7.78 -34.26 -36.29
N SER A 2 -6.87 -33.74 -35.47
CA SER A 2 -7.17 -33.14 -34.17
C SER A 2 -7.44 -31.64 -34.27
N LEU A 3 -8.23 -31.11 -33.33
CA LEU A 3 -8.45 -29.68 -33.16
C LEU A 3 -7.87 -29.22 -31.83
N THR A 4 -7.15 -28.11 -31.86
CA THR A 4 -6.52 -27.50 -30.70
C THR A 4 -6.94 -26.04 -30.60
N ILE A 5 -7.45 -25.62 -29.43
CA ILE A 5 -7.73 -24.22 -29.09
C ILE A 5 -6.80 -23.82 -27.94
N SER A 6 -5.95 -22.82 -28.19
CA SER A 6 -4.97 -22.31 -27.23
C SER A 6 -5.38 -20.94 -26.72
N ILE A 7 -5.40 -20.75 -25.41
CA ILE A 7 -5.75 -19.48 -24.75
C ILE A 7 -4.52 -18.99 -23.96
N ARG A 8 -3.96 -17.87 -24.40
CA ARG A 8 -2.82 -17.21 -23.74
C ARG A 8 -3.30 -16.00 -22.94
N PHE A 9 -3.03 -15.97 -21.64
CA PHE A 9 -3.42 -14.86 -20.77
C PHE A 9 -2.35 -13.76 -20.76
N LEU A 10 -2.66 -12.61 -21.36
CA LEU A 10 -1.71 -11.51 -21.58
C LEU A 10 -1.23 -10.85 -20.27
N THR A 11 -2.07 -10.86 -19.25
CA THR A 11 -1.74 -10.35 -17.91
C THR A 11 -1.04 -11.41 -17.03
N GLY A 12 -1.00 -12.67 -17.48
CA GLY A 12 -0.60 -13.81 -16.66
C GLY A 12 -1.59 -14.14 -15.54
N ARG A 13 -2.82 -13.61 -15.60
CA ARG A 13 -3.88 -13.83 -14.62
C ARG A 13 -5.15 -14.33 -15.28
N ALA A 14 -5.73 -15.39 -14.72
CA ALA A 14 -7.01 -15.95 -15.14
C ALA A 14 -8.00 -15.91 -13.97
N HIS A 15 -8.94 -14.96 -14.04
CA HIS A 15 -10.05 -14.78 -13.10
C HIS A 15 -11.26 -15.62 -13.55
N LEU A 16 -11.23 -16.91 -13.20
CA LEU A 16 -12.24 -17.89 -13.57
C LEU A 16 -12.94 -18.39 -12.31
N HIS A 17 -14.20 -18.03 -12.11
CA HIS A 17 -14.92 -18.41 -10.88
C HIS A 17 -15.85 -19.60 -11.13
N PRO A 18 -15.80 -20.65 -10.29
CA PRO A 18 -16.70 -21.79 -10.46
C PRO A 18 -18.17 -21.39 -10.37
N TRP A 19 -19.04 -22.27 -10.88
CA TRP A 19 -20.49 -22.11 -10.74
C TRP A 19 -20.91 -21.92 -9.27
N GLN A 20 -21.84 -20.98 -9.02
CA GLN A 20 -22.37 -20.64 -7.69
C GLN A 20 -21.30 -20.33 -6.63
N THR A 21 -20.11 -19.88 -7.04
CA THR A 21 -19.02 -19.53 -6.13
C THR A 21 -18.78 -18.02 -6.18
N HIS A 22 -18.67 -17.39 -5.02
CA HIS A 22 -18.30 -15.98 -4.92
C HIS A 22 -16.79 -15.79 -5.13
N HIS A 23 -16.38 -14.66 -5.73
CA HIS A 23 -14.97 -14.37 -6.02
C HIS A 23 -14.06 -14.39 -4.77
N SER A 24 -14.65 -14.10 -3.61
CA SER A 24 -14.00 -14.11 -2.28
C SER A 24 -13.76 -15.49 -1.68
N GLU A 25 -14.28 -16.57 -2.26
CA GLU A 25 -14.15 -17.91 -1.69
C GLU A 25 -12.77 -18.55 -1.91
N GLY A 26 -11.84 -17.85 -2.59
CA GLY A 26 -10.48 -18.34 -2.78
C GLY A 26 -10.36 -19.48 -3.81
N ARG A 27 -11.40 -19.70 -4.63
CA ARG A 27 -11.45 -20.80 -5.61
C ARG A 27 -11.38 -20.27 -7.03
N VAL A 28 -10.58 -20.93 -7.85
CA VAL A 28 -10.49 -20.69 -9.30
C VAL A 28 -10.94 -21.95 -10.03
N GLU A 29 -11.75 -21.79 -11.07
CA GLU A 29 -12.17 -22.89 -11.94
C GLU A 29 -10.99 -23.35 -12.81
N TRP A 30 -10.24 -24.34 -12.31
CA TRP A 30 -9.01 -24.82 -12.93
C TRP A 30 -8.91 -26.36 -12.96
N PRO A 31 -8.96 -27.05 -14.11
CA PRO A 31 -9.05 -26.51 -15.47
C PRO A 31 -10.35 -25.74 -15.68
N PRO A 32 -10.40 -24.81 -16.63
CA PRO A 32 -11.66 -24.15 -16.98
C PRO A 32 -12.65 -25.15 -17.59
N SER A 33 -13.95 -24.99 -17.31
CA SER A 33 -14.97 -25.86 -17.89
C SER A 33 -15.09 -25.70 -19.41
N GLN A 34 -15.35 -26.81 -20.09
CA GLN A 34 -15.74 -26.80 -21.50
C GLN A 34 -17.00 -25.93 -21.71
N TRP A 35 -17.95 -25.97 -20.76
CA TRP A 35 -19.14 -25.13 -20.81
C TRP A 35 -18.81 -23.63 -20.87
N ARG A 36 -17.82 -23.16 -20.10
CA ARG A 36 -17.35 -21.78 -20.17
C ARG A 36 -16.78 -21.42 -21.54
N LEU A 37 -16.01 -22.34 -22.15
CA LEU A 37 -15.47 -22.13 -23.50
C LEU A 37 -16.58 -22.00 -24.54
N LEU A 38 -17.54 -22.93 -24.55
CA LEU A 38 -18.68 -22.90 -25.48
C LEU A 38 -19.50 -21.61 -25.30
N ARG A 39 -19.77 -21.19 -24.06
CA ARG A 39 -20.47 -19.92 -23.79
C ARG A 39 -19.67 -18.70 -24.24
N SER A 40 -18.35 -18.73 -24.11
CA SER A 40 -17.49 -17.63 -24.57
C SER A 40 -17.52 -17.51 -26.10
N ILE A 41 -17.51 -18.63 -26.82
CA ILE A 41 -17.65 -18.67 -28.29
C ILE A 41 -19.00 -18.07 -28.72
N VAL A 42 -20.10 -18.52 -28.11
CA VAL A 42 -21.45 -18.00 -28.41
C VAL A 42 -21.56 -16.51 -28.09
N ALA A 43 -21.06 -16.09 -26.93
CA ALA A 43 -21.11 -14.69 -26.51
C ALA A 43 -20.33 -13.75 -27.46
N VAL A 44 -19.20 -14.23 -28.01
CA VAL A 44 -18.42 -13.45 -28.99
C VAL A 44 -19.09 -13.46 -30.36
N ALA A 45 -19.66 -14.58 -30.79
CA ALA A 45 -20.45 -14.64 -32.03
C ALA A 45 -21.62 -13.64 -32.02
N GLY A 46 -22.31 -13.50 -30.87
CA GLY A 46 -23.39 -12.53 -30.68
C GLY A 46 -22.97 -11.05 -30.72
N ARG A 47 -21.68 -10.72 -30.77
CA ARG A 47 -21.17 -9.34 -30.91
C ARG A 47 -21.11 -8.93 -32.38
N GLY A 48 -22.22 -9.13 -33.10
CA GLY A 48 -22.38 -8.75 -34.49
C GLY A 48 -21.70 -9.65 -35.52
N LEU A 49 -21.28 -10.87 -35.16
CA LEU A 49 -20.87 -11.89 -36.15
C LEU A 49 -22.06 -12.74 -36.60
N THR A 50 -22.94 -13.06 -35.67
CA THR A 50 -24.15 -13.87 -35.89
C THR A 50 -25.30 -13.22 -35.14
N SER A 51 -26.44 -13.08 -35.81
CA SER A 51 -27.69 -12.67 -35.19
C SER A 51 -28.23 -13.80 -34.32
N LEU A 52 -28.06 -13.67 -33.01
CA LEU A 52 -28.50 -14.68 -32.04
C LEU A 52 -29.94 -14.38 -31.57
N PRO A 53 -30.80 -15.41 -31.45
CA PRO A 53 -32.14 -15.24 -30.92
C PRO A 53 -32.08 -14.85 -29.44
N TYR A 54 -33.08 -14.10 -28.96
CA TYR A 54 -33.28 -13.99 -27.52
C TYR A 54 -33.63 -15.39 -26.96
N PRO A 55 -33.25 -15.75 -25.72
CA PRO A 55 -33.52 -17.08 -25.15
C PRO A 55 -34.98 -17.55 -25.32
N ASP A 56 -35.93 -16.60 -25.38
CA ASP A 56 -37.37 -16.82 -25.35
C ASP A 56 -38.14 -16.25 -26.57
N ASP A 57 -37.48 -15.94 -27.70
CA ASP A 57 -38.08 -15.32 -28.90
C ASP A 57 -39.20 -16.15 -29.61
N PHE A 58 -39.80 -17.14 -28.95
CA PHE A 58 -40.90 -17.96 -29.49
C PHE A 58 -42.18 -17.95 -28.64
N ALA A 59 -42.23 -17.21 -27.52
CA ALA A 59 -43.38 -17.21 -26.61
C ALA A 59 -44.10 -15.85 -26.55
N THR A 60 -44.85 -15.50 -27.61
CA THR A 60 -46.17 -14.80 -27.64
C THR A 60 -46.33 -13.88 -28.87
N PRO A 61 -47.41 -14.00 -29.68
CA PRO A 61 -47.68 -13.11 -30.82
C PRO A 61 -48.11 -11.68 -30.46
N LYS A 62 -48.11 -11.29 -29.17
CA LYS A 62 -48.89 -10.14 -28.68
C LYS A 62 -48.10 -8.91 -28.26
N GLN A 63 -46.78 -8.88 -28.36
CA GLN A 63 -46.02 -7.65 -28.10
C GLN A 63 -45.41 -7.09 -29.38
N LYS A 64 -45.91 -5.91 -29.78
CA LYS A 64 -45.30 -5.00 -30.77
C LYS A 64 -43.90 -4.55 -30.29
N ARG A 65 -42.90 -5.43 -30.33
CA ARG A 65 -41.53 -5.00 -30.59
C ARG A 65 -41.30 -5.26 -32.07
N THR A 66 -41.16 -4.19 -32.82
CA THR A 66 -40.56 -4.20 -34.15
C THR A 66 -39.05 -4.23 -33.93
N PRO A 67 -38.29 -5.15 -34.56
CA PRO A 67 -38.69 -6.15 -35.55
C PRO A 67 -39.17 -7.49 -34.93
N PRO A 68 -39.80 -8.39 -35.72
CA PRO A 68 -40.45 -9.64 -35.28
C PRO A 68 -39.53 -10.59 -34.50
N PRO A 69 -40.07 -11.64 -33.84
CA PRO A 69 -39.23 -12.69 -33.25
C PRO A 69 -38.24 -13.17 -34.31
N PHE A 70 -36.95 -12.98 -34.06
CA PHE A 70 -35.90 -13.46 -34.95
C PHE A 70 -36.08 -14.97 -35.06
N ALA A 71 -36.58 -15.43 -36.21
CA ALA A 71 -36.59 -16.84 -36.52
C ALA A 71 -35.16 -17.34 -36.35
N VAL A 72 -35.02 -18.53 -35.76
CA VAL A 72 -33.75 -19.27 -35.63
C VAL A 72 -33.31 -19.68 -37.04
N ALA A 73 -32.78 -18.72 -37.78
CA ALA A 73 -32.50 -18.77 -39.21
C ALA A 73 -31.36 -17.81 -39.55
N ASP A 74 -30.65 -18.12 -40.62
CA ASP A 74 -29.55 -17.30 -41.12
C ASP A 74 -30.08 -15.97 -41.68
N LEU A 75 -29.45 -14.85 -41.33
CA LEU A 75 -29.72 -13.55 -41.93
C LEU A 75 -28.66 -13.19 -42.96
N ALA A 76 -29.05 -12.45 -44.00
CA ALA A 76 -28.12 -12.03 -45.06
C ALA A 76 -26.97 -11.13 -44.56
N GLU A 77 -27.16 -10.47 -43.41
CA GLU A 77 -26.18 -9.59 -42.77
C GLU A 77 -25.22 -10.33 -41.84
N ASP A 78 -25.46 -11.62 -41.56
CA ASP A 78 -24.61 -12.41 -40.67
C ASP A 78 -23.26 -12.69 -41.32
N GLU A 79 -22.17 -12.22 -40.69
CA GLU A 79 -20.81 -12.59 -41.10
C GLU A 79 -20.55 -14.10 -40.93
N ILE A 80 -21.20 -14.70 -39.94
CA ILE A 80 -21.15 -16.13 -39.64
C ILE A 80 -22.61 -16.62 -39.55
N PRO A 81 -23.08 -17.42 -40.52
CA PRO A 81 -24.43 -17.94 -40.51
C PRO A 81 -24.74 -18.70 -39.21
N PHE A 82 -25.95 -18.54 -38.70
CA PHE A 82 -26.48 -19.24 -37.54
C PHE A 82 -26.27 -20.76 -37.66
N ALA A 83 -26.56 -21.35 -38.81
CA ALA A 83 -26.39 -22.79 -39.05
C ALA A 83 -24.93 -23.24 -38.87
N ARG A 84 -23.98 -22.42 -39.34
CA ARG A 84 -22.53 -22.69 -39.21
C ARG A 84 -22.05 -22.58 -37.77
N LEU A 85 -22.61 -21.66 -36.98
CA LEU A 85 -22.35 -21.60 -35.54
C LEU A 85 -22.84 -22.87 -34.83
N THR A 86 -24.04 -23.38 -35.17
CA THR A 86 -24.53 -24.63 -34.59
C THR A 86 -23.70 -25.84 -35.00
N ASP A 87 -23.25 -25.93 -36.26
CA ASP A 87 -22.33 -26.98 -36.73
C ASP A 87 -21.01 -26.96 -35.94
N LEU A 88 -20.45 -25.77 -35.70
CA LEU A 88 -19.24 -25.60 -34.90
C LEU A 88 -19.43 -26.09 -33.46
N LEU A 89 -20.53 -25.74 -32.82
CA LEU A 89 -20.85 -26.20 -31.46
C LEU A 89 -21.02 -27.73 -31.39
N ALA A 90 -21.58 -28.34 -32.43
CA ALA A 90 -21.71 -29.79 -32.55
C ALA A 90 -20.35 -30.49 -32.51
N GLN A 91 -19.36 -29.93 -33.19
CA GLN A 91 -17.99 -30.47 -33.21
C GLN A 91 -17.28 -30.32 -31.85
N LEU A 92 -17.63 -29.28 -31.09
CA LEU A 92 -17.05 -28.96 -29.79
C LEU A 92 -17.82 -29.53 -28.59
N ILE A 93 -18.90 -30.29 -28.80
CA ILE A 93 -19.72 -30.85 -27.72
C ILE A 93 -19.02 -32.00 -26.99
N THR A 94 -18.18 -32.76 -27.71
CA THR A 94 -17.41 -33.84 -27.13
C THR A 94 -16.41 -33.31 -26.10
N THR A 95 -16.23 -34.03 -25.00
CA THR A 95 -15.33 -33.60 -23.94
C THR A 95 -13.89 -33.47 -24.48
N PRO A 96 -13.15 -32.39 -24.19
CA PRO A 96 -11.74 -32.24 -24.59
C PRO A 96 -10.76 -32.75 -23.54
N TYR A 97 -9.54 -33.06 -23.97
CA TYR A 97 -8.37 -33.02 -23.09
C TYR A 97 -8.00 -31.56 -22.81
N ILE A 98 -7.66 -31.24 -21.55
CA ILE A 98 -7.25 -29.89 -21.17
C ILE A 98 -5.80 -29.93 -20.70
N TRP A 99 -4.90 -29.29 -21.45
CA TRP A 99 -3.50 -29.18 -21.09
C TRP A 99 -3.24 -27.88 -20.37
N LEU A 100 -2.63 -27.98 -19.20
CA LEU A 100 -2.38 -26.87 -18.30
C LEU A 100 -0.88 -26.68 -18.10
N PRO A 101 -0.39 -25.42 -18.11
CA PRO A 101 0.96 -25.09 -17.70
C PRO A 101 1.07 -25.05 -16.17
N ARG A 102 2.30 -24.83 -15.69
CA ARG A 102 2.51 -24.54 -14.27
C ARG A 102 1.70 -23.32 -13.83
N THR A 103 0.96 -23.47 -12.75
CA THR A 103 -0.03 -22.52 -12.27
C THR A 103 0.08 -22.37 -10.75
N SER A 104 -0.02 -21.13 -10.26
CA SER A 104 -0.17 -20.86 -8.82
C SER A 104 -1.42 -20.03 -8.54
N GLY A 105 -2.06 -20.23 -7.38
CA GLY A 105 -3.14 -19.36 -6.94
C GLY A 105 -2.63 -17.99 -6.47
N GLY A 106 -3.38 -16.93 -6.79
CA GLY A 106 -3.14 -15.58 -6.30
C GLY A 106 -4.45 -14.87 -5.99
N HIS A 107 -4.39 -13.79 -5.20
CA HIS A 107 -5.54 -12.95 -4.93
C HIS A 107 -5.12 -11.49 -4.70
N THR A 108 -6.00 -10.55 -5.02
CA THR A 108 -5.91 -9.17 -4.50
C THR A 108 -6.82 -9.02 -3.29
N ARG A 109 -6.42 -8.17 -2.33
CA ARG A 109 -7.22 -7.85 -1.14
C ARG A 109 -7.70 -6.41 -1.26
N GLN A 110 -9.01 -6.22 -1.21
CA GLN A 110 -9.65 -4.92 -1.30
C GLN A 110 -10.53 -4.68 -0.08
N TYR A 111 -10.51 -3.46 0.44
CA TYR A 111 -11.40 -3.02 1.51
C TYR A 111 -12.41 -2.07 0.89
N PHE A 112 -13.64 -2.53 0.67
CA PHE A 112 -14.67 -1.71 0.06
C PHE A 112 -15.26 -0.73 1.09
N PRO A 113 -15.33 0.57 0.77
CA PRO A 113 -16.12 1.51 1.54
C PRO A 113 -17.61 1.27 1.28
N ILE A 114 -18.41 1.17 2.34
CA ILE A 114 -19.88 1.24 2.28
C ILE A 114 -20.33 2.63 2.69
N GLN A 115 -21.31 3.18 1.97
CA GLN A 115 -22.02 4.38 2.39
C GLN A 115 -23.25 3.95 3.18
N GLU A 116 -23.26 4.28 4.47
CA GLU A 116 -24.40 4.03 5.35
C GLU A 116 -24.71 5.35 6.07
N ALA A 117 -25.97 5.80 5.97
CA ALA A 117 -26.44 7.06 6.58
C ALA A 117 -25.58 8.29 6.22
N GLY A 118 -25.09 8.39 4.99
CA GLY A 118 -24.27 9.52 4.52
C GLY A 118 -22.82 9.51 5.02
N ILE A 119 -22.38 8.44 5.70
CA ILE A 119 -21.01 8.27 6.19
C ILE A 119 -20.36 7.10 5.45
N VAL A 120 -19.14 7.33 4.95
CA VAL A 120 -18.30 6.27 4.37
C VAL A 120 -17.67 5.48 5.51
N LYS A 121 -18.11 4.23 5.69
CA LYS A 121 -17.51 3.28 6.64
C LYS A 121 -16.81 2.16 5.86
N ASN A 122 -15.67 1.68 6.36
CA ASN A 122 -15.11 0.42 5.85
C ASN A 122 -15.92 -0.75 6.40
N THR A 123 -16.21 -1.74 5.56
CA THR A 123 -16.95 -2.96 5.94
C THR A 123 -16.21 -3.84 6.97
N GLY A 124 -14.92 -3.55 7.26
CA GLY A 124 -14.07 -4.34 8.16
C GLY A 124 -13.64 -5.70 7.59
N ALA A 125 -14.38 -6.23 6.62
CA ALA A 125 -14.07 -7.47 5.91
C ALA A 125 -13.38 -7.18 4.57
N ALA A 126 -12.20 -7.77 4.37
CA ALA A 126 -11.50 -7.73 3.09
C ALA A 126 -12.24 -8.60 2.07
N VAL A 127 -12.47 -8.06 0.88
CA VAL A 127 -12.89 -8.83 -0.29
C VAL A 127 -11.64 -9.37 -0.99
N PHE A 128 -11.65 -10.67 -1.23
CA PHE A 128 -10.58 -11.36 -1.95
C PHE A 128 -11.01 -11.50 -3.42
N ASP A 129 -10.20 -11.00 -4.35
CA ASP A 129 -10.41 -11.29 -5.77
C ASP A 129 -9.36 -12.31 -6.21
N THR A 130 -9.80 -13.57 -6.39
CA THR A 130 -8.93 -14.73 -6.62
C THR A 130 -8.74 -15.01 -8.10
N PHE A 131 -7.52 -15.41 -8.49
CA PHE A 131 -7.16 -15.76 -9.86
C PHE A 131 -6.04 -16.81 -9.92
N ALA A 132 -5.95 -17.53 -11.04
CA ALA A 132 -4.80 -18.37 -11.37
C ALA A 132 -3.71 -17.50 -12.00
N THR A 133 -2.47 -17.69 -11.55
CA THR A 133 -1.27 -17.04 -12.11
C THR A 133 -0.54 -18.03 -13.00
N ILE A 134 -0.28 -17.61 -14.24
CA ILE A 134 0.26 -18.45 -15.32
C ILE A 134 1.35 -17.67 -16.05
N HIS A 135 2.34 -18.36 -16.60
CA HIS A 135 3.36 -17.74 -17.44
C HIS A 135 2.72 -17.16 -18.72
N LYS A 136 3.03 -15.89 -19.04
CA LYS A 136 2.37 -15.16 -20.15
C LYS A 136 2.56 -15.79 -21.53
N GLU A 137 3.66 -16.52 -21.73
CA GLU A 137 3.94 -17.21 -23.00
C GLU A 137 3.43 -18.66 -23.03
N GLN A 138 2.87 -19.19 -21.93
CA GLN A 138 2.38 -20.56 -21.88
C GLN A 138 0.84 -20.57 -21.92
N PRO A 139 0.23 -21.02 -23.03
CA PRO A 139 -1.23 -21.06 -23.15
C PRO A 139 -1.83 -22.20 -22.32
N ILE A 140 -3.10 -22.08 -21.96
CA ILE A 140 -3.90 -23.29 -21.69
C ILE A 140 -4.45 -23.82 -23.01
N VAL A 141 -4.62 -25.14 -23.10
CA VAL A 141 -4.99 -25.75 -24.38
C VAL A 141 -6.15 -26.72 -24.21
N PHE A 142 -7.21 -26.52 -24.99
CA PHE A 142 -8.28 -27.48 -25.19
C PHE A 142 -7.98 -28.29 -26.45
N HIS A 143 -7.90 -29.61 -26.32
CA HIS A 143 -7.51 -30.50 -27.40
C HIS A 143 -8.54 -31.60 -27.62
N TRP A 144 -9.10 -31.63 -28.83
CA TRP A 144 -10.01 -32.66 -29.31
C TRP A 144 -9.28 -33.56 -30.32
N PRO A 145 -8.95 -34.81 -29.97
CA PRO A 145 -8.23 -35.70 -30.89
C PRO A 145 -9.08 -36.13 -32.09
N GLY A 146 -10.41 -36.19 -31.91
CA GLY A 146 -11.37 -36.69 -32.89
C GLY A 146 -12.19 -35.62 -33.62
N ALA A 147 -12.07 -34.34 -33.25
CA ALA A 147 -12.85 -33.27 -33.88
C ALA A 147 -12.23 -32.88 -35.22
N SER A 148 -13.01 -32.96 -36.29
CA SER A 148 -12.57 -32.62 -37.64
C SER A 148 -13.41 -31.48 -38.19
N LEU A 149 -12.87 -30.26 -38.12
CA LEU A 149 -13.45 -29.11 -38.80
C LEU A 149 -13.04 -29.08 -40.28
N ASP A 150 -14.00 -28.79 -41.15
CA ASP A 150 -13.72 -28.41 -42.53
C ASP A 150 -13.01 -27.04 -42.60
N GLN A 151 -12.62 -26.61 -43.79
CA GLN A 151 -11.88 -25.36 -43.98
C GLN A 151 -12.73 -24.12 -43.67
N GLU A 152 -14.04 -24.20 -43.92
CA GLU A 152 -14.97 -23.08 -43.74
C GLU A 152 -15.24 -22.82 -42.25
N LEU A 153 -15.58 -23.88 -41.50
CA LEU A 153 -15.76 -23.85 -40.05
C LEU A 153 -14.49 -23.42 -39.30
N GLN A 154 -13.30 -23.76 -39.83
CA GLN A 154 -12.05 -23.25 -39.27
C GLN A 154 -11.90 -21.73 -39.41
N ILE A 155 -12.29 -21.16 -40.55
CA ILE A 155 -12.26 -19.72 -40.78
C ILE A 155 -13.24 -19.02 -39.82
N TYR A 156 -14.45 -19.57 -39.67
CA TYR A 156 -15.44 -19.03 -38.74
C TYR A 156 -15.00 -19.12 -37.29
N LEU A 157 -14.45 -20.27 -36.86
CA LEU A 157 -13.91 -20.42 -35.51
C LEU A 157 -12.80 -19.39 -35.26
N ARG A 158 -11.84 -19.24 -36.18
CA ARG A 158 -10.77 -18.23 -36.05
C ARG A 158 -11.33 -16.82 -35.93
N ARG A 159 -12.30 -16.44 -36.77
CA ARG A 159 -12.93 -15.12 -36.71
C ARG A 159 -13.62 -14.85 -35.37
N ILE A 160 -14.26 -15.85 -34.78
CA ILE A 160 -14.85 -15.74 -33.44
C ILE A 160 -13.73 -15.57 -32.39
N LEU A 161 -12.70 -16.43 -32.42
CA LEU A 161 -11.63 -16.41 -31.43
C LEU A 161 -10.78 -15.13 -31.51
N ASP A 162 -10.59 -14.55 -32.70
CA ASP A 162 -9.89 -13.27 -32.90
C ASP A 162 -10.61 -12.10 -32.20
N ARG A 163 -11.94 -12.18 -32.01
CA ARG A 163 -12.74 -11.20 -31.25
C ARG A 163 -12.83 -11.52 -29.75
N MET A 164 -12.21 -12.61 -29.28
CA MET A 164 -12.22 -13.01 -27.86
C MET A 164 -11.08 -12.32 -27.08
N THR A 165 -11.34 -11.08 -26.65
CA THR A 165 -10.36 -10.23 -25.93
C THR A 165 -10.13 -10.62 -24.47
N TYR A 166 -11.04 -11.38 -23.86
CA TYR A 166 -10.90 -11.94 -22.52
C TYR A 166 -11.59 -13.30 -22.41
N PHE A 167 -11.13 -14.13 -21.48
CA PHE A 167 -11.74 -15.42 -21.18
C PHE A 167 -12.09 -15.51 -19.69
N GLY A 168 -13.39 -15.61 -19.38
CA GLY A 168 -13.92 -15.51 -18.02
C GLY A 168 -14.32 -14.09 -17.66
N ARG A 169 -13.66 -13.45 -16.69
CA ARG A 169 -13.89 -12.02 -16.39
C ARG A 169 -13.03 -11.09 -17.26
N ALA A 170 -13.44 -9.83 -17.35
CA ALA A 170 -12.78 -8.80 -18.18
C ALA A 170 -11.32 -8.52 -17.79
N GLU A 171 -10.88 -8.89 -16.59
CA GLU A 171 -9.48 -8.78 -16.14
C GLU A 171 -8.57 -9.88 -16.72
N SER A 172 -9.17 -10.94 -17.29
CA SER A 172 -8.47 -12.11 -17.84
C SER A 172 -8.20 -11.94 -19.32
N TRP A 173 -7.39 -10.94 -19.67
CA TRP A 173 -7.11 -10.59 -21.07
C TRP A 173 -6.49 -11.77 -21.78
N SER A 174 -7.07 -12.16 -22.92
CA SER A 174 -6.71 -13.37 -23.63
C SER A 174 -6.39 -13.07 -25.10
N CYS A 175 -5.45 -13.84 -25.62
CA CYS A 175 -5.29 -14.09 -27.04
C CYS A 175 -5.63 -15.57 -27.28
N VAL A 176 -6.57 -15.85 -28.18
CA VAL A 176 -7.07 -17.21 -28.41
C VAL A 176 -6.84 -17.61 -29.86
N THR A 177 -6.27 -18.79 -30.08
CA THR A 177 -5.95 -19.30 -31.41
C THR A 177 -6.48 -20.71 -31.59
N ALA A 178 -6.80 -21.08 -32.83
CA ALA A 178 -7.23 -22.43 -33.20
C ALA A 178 -6.36 -22.99 -34.33
N ALA A 179 -5.89 -24.22 -34.14
CA ALA A 179 -5.03 -24.94 -35.06
C ALA A 179 -5.45 -26.40 -35.21
N LYS A 180 -5.18 -26.95 -36.39
CA LYS A 180 -5.42 -28.36 -36.73
C LYS A 180 -4.11 -29.14 -36.57
N THR A 181 -3.61 -29.15 -35.36
CA THR A 181 -2.27 -29.66 -35.02
C THR A 181 -2.37 -30.66 -33.89
N ALA A 182 -1.34 -31.52 -33.79
CA ALA A 182 -1.14 -32.32 -32.61
C ALA A 182 -0.75 -31.41 -31.42
N ILE A 183 -0.89 -31.91 -30.19
CA ILE A 183 -0.54 -31.11 -29.01
C ILE A 183 0.97 -30.81 -28.97
N GLU A 184 1.80 -31.72 -29.47
CA GLU A 184 3.25 -31.62 -29.55
C GLU A 184 3.74 -30.54 -30.53
N GLU A 185 2.91 -30.19 -31.50
CA GLU A 185 3.19 -29.16 -32.51
C GLU A 185 2.67 -27.77 -32.10
N THR A 186 2.02 -27.68 -30.93
CA THR A 186 1.43 -26.43 -30.46
C THR A 186 2.53 -25.51 -29.91
N GLU A 187 2.56 -24.27 -30.38
CA GLU A 187 3.56 -23.28 -29.97
C GLU A 187 3.59 -23.10 -28.44
N ALA A 188 4.80 -23.02 -27.88
CA ALA A 188 5.08 -22.89 -26.45
C ALA A 188 4.57 -24.04 -25.55
N VAL A 189 4.09 -25.15 -26.14
CA VAL A 189 3.68 -26.35 -25.43
C VAL A 189 4.77 -27.42 -25.50
N VAL A 190 5.22 -27.89 -24.33
CA VAL A 190 6.16 -29.02 -24.22
C VAL A 190 5.53 -30.06 -23.29
N THR A 191 5.21 -31.23 -23.84
CA THR A 191 4.43 -32.28 -23.17
C THR A 191 5.28 -33.35 -22.48
N ASP A 192 6.55 -33.50 -22.88
CA ASP A 192 7.47 -34.52 -22.36
C ASP A 192 8.91 -33.99 -22.21
N GLY A 193 9.77 -34.73 -21.52
CA GLY A 193 11.18 -34.43 -21.32
C GLY A 193 11.49 -33.51 -20.13
N PRO A 194 12.77 -33.16 -19.91
CA PRO A 194 13.21 -32.36 -18.75
C PRO A 194 12.72 -30.91 -18.80
N THR A 195 12.38 -30.41 -19.99
CA THR A 195 11.84 -29.07 -20.24
C THR A 195 10.32 -29.04 -20.33
N ARG A 196 9.64 -30.10 -19.89
CA ARG A 196 8.18 -30.19 -19.90
C ARG A 196 7.54 -28.97 -19.22
N THR A 197 6.58 -28.37 -19.92
CA THR A 197 5.84 -27.19 -19.46
C THR A 197 4.36 -27.43 -19.27
N HIS A 198 3.78 -28.49 -19.87
CA HIS A 198 2.34 -28.75 -19.85
C HIS A 198 1.99 -30.17 -19.40
N TRP A 199 0.87 -30.29 -18.69
CA TRP A 199 0.33 -31.56 -18.21
C TRP A 199 -1.12 -31.74 -18.64
N ARG A 200 -1.44 -32.95 -19.08
CA ARG A 200 -2.77 -33.33 -19.57
C ARG A 200 -3.72 -33.56 -18.40
N SER A 201 -4.83 -32.84 -18.38
CA SER A 201 -5.98 -33.11 -17.51
C SER A 201 -7.00 -33.94 -18.28
N VAL A 202 -7.49 -35.01 -17.66
CA VAL A 202 -8.34 -36.03 -18.31
C VAL A 202 -9.69 -36.13 -17.60
N CYS A 203 -10.79 -36.12 -18.36
CA CYS A 203 -12.12 -36.42 -17.83
C CYS A 203 -12.23 -37.91 -17.53
N ILE A 204 -12.48 -38.29 -16.28
CA ILE A 204 -12.51 -39.69 -15.88
C ILE A 204 -13.75 -40.43 -16.42
N GLU A 205 -14.87 -39.71 -16.63
CA GLU A 205 -16.12 -40.29 -17.12
C GLU A 205 -16.12 -40.56 -18.62
N ASP A 206 -15.33 -39.83 -19.42
CA ASP A 206 -15.37 -39.93 -20.89
C ASP A 206 -14.03 -40.33 -21.53
N HIS A 207 -12.90 -40.06 -20.88
CA HIS A 207 -11.56 -40.25 -21.45
C HIS A 207 -10.70 -41.28 -20.70
N GLY A 208 -11.28 -41.99 -19.73
CA GLY A 208 -10.64 -43.14 -19.07
C GLY A 208 -9.77 -42.80 -17.87
N ARG A 209 -8.93 -43.76 -17.45
CA ARG A 209 -8.11 -43.67 -16.23
C ARG A 209 -6.97 -42.65 -16.39
N PRO A 210 -6.81 -41.71 -15.45
CA PRO A 210 -5.61 -40.87 -15.41
C PRO A 210 -4.38 -41.70 -15.04
N ASP A 211 -3.22 -41.24 -15.47
CA ASP A 211 -1.94 -41.81 -15.06
C ASP A 211 -1.70 -41.47 -13.57
N GLY A 212 -1.23 -42.45 -12.80
CA GLY A 212 -0.81 -42.24 -11.41
C GLY A 212 -1.84 -42.53 -10.33
N ARG A 213 -1.53 -42.10 -9.08
CA ARG A 213 -2.41 -42.24 -7.92
C ARG A 213 -3.10 -40.92 -7.54
N GLU A 214 -4.40 -40.96 -7.30
CA GLU A 214 -5.18 -39.83 -6.77
C GLU A 214 -4.56 -39.28 -5.47
N TYR A 215 -4.67 -37.97 -5.26
CA TYR A 215 -4.09 -37.18 -4.16
C TYR A 215 -2.57 -37.08 -4.14
N ARG A 216 -1.85 -38.03 -4.74
CA ARG A 216 -0.38 -37.98 -4.84
C ARG A 216 0.09 -37.33 -6.15
N GLU A 217 -0.48 -37.77 -7.26
CA GLU A 217 -0.04 -37.37 -8.60
C GLU A 217 -1.07 -36.46 -9.30
N TYR A 218 -2.35 -36.57 -8.94
CA TYR A 218 -3.41 -35.70 -9.44
C TYR A 218 -4.48 -35.42 -8.38
N THR A 219 -5.31 -34.40 -8.61
CA THR A 219 -6.53 -34.09 -7.84
C THR A 219 -7.76 -34.17 -8.74
N LEU A 220 -8.92 -34.52 -8.20
CA LEU A 220 -10.17 -34.52 -8.95
C LEU A 220 -10.87 -33.16 -8.82
N GLU A 221 -11.14 -32.54 -9.96
CA GLU A 221 -11.76 -31.23 -10.05
C GLU A 221 -13.09 -31.32 -10.80
N ARG A 222 -14.18 -30.96 -10.14
CA ARG A 222 -15.54 -31.04 -10.68
C ARG A 222 -15.81 -29.88 -11.65
N ARG A 223 -16.13 -30.16 -12.91
CA ARG A 223 -16.36 -29.14 -13.96
C ARG A 223 -17.65 -29.37 -14.73
N LEU A 224 -18.19 -28.29 -15.29
CA LEU A 224 -19.37 -28.33 -16.15
C LEU A 224 -18.99 -28.75 -17.57
N ALA A 225 -19.68 -29.74 -18.09
CA ALA A 225 -19.61 -30.16 -19.49
C ALA A 225 -21.02 -30.31 -20.07
N PRO A 226 -21.19 -30.34 -21.40
CA PRO A 226 -22.48 -30.65 -22.01
C PRO A 226 -23.07 -31.98 -21.50
N ALA A 227 -24.39 -32.00 -21.30
CA ALA A 227 -25.14 -33.20 -20.94
C ALA A 227 -25.03 -34.28 -22.04
N LYS A 228 -25.02 -35.56 -21.65
CA LYS A 228 -25.00 -36.68 -22.62
C LYS A 228 -26.31 -36.76 -23.41
N ASP A 229 -27.44 -36.59 -22.72
CA ASP A 229 -28.77 -36.51 -23.32
C ASP A 229 -29.32 -35.07 -23.23
N LEU A 230 -28.60 -34.16 -23.88
CA LEU A 230 -28.86 -32.71 -23.80
C LEU A 230 -30.27 -32.36 -24.25
N LYS A 231 -30.75 -32.96 -25.33
CA LYS A 231 -32.05 -32.62 -25.91
C LYS A 231 -33.19 -33.06 -24.99
N ALA A 232 -33.16 -34.30 -24.48
CA ALA A 232 -34.22 -34.76 -23.58
C ALA A 232 -34.29 -33.93 -22.29
N GLU A 233 -33.13 -33.65 -21.69
CA GLU A 233 -33.04 -32.82 -20.49
C GLU A 233 -33.58 -31.40 -20.73
N ALA A 234 -33.16 -30.76 -21.81
CA ALA A 234 -33.56 -29.39 -22.12
C ALA A 234 -35.06 -29.28 -22.45
N VAL A 235 -35.62 -30.26 -23.17
CA VAL A 235 -37.07 -30.36 -23.45
C VAL A 235 -37.87 -30.49 -22.16
N GLU A 236 -37.33 -31.15 -21.13
CA GLU A 236 -38.02 -31.28 -19.84
C GLU A 236 -37.88 -30.02 -18.97
N LEU A 237 -36.66 -29.47 -18.88
CA LEU A 237 -36.34 -28.45 -17.88
C LEU A 237 -36.62 -27.03 -18.35
N LEU A 238 -36.31 -26.67 -19.61
CA LEU A 238 -36.48 -25.30 -20.09
C LEU A 238 -37.93 -24.80 -19.95
N PRO A 239 -38.98 -25.58 -20.30
CA PRO A 239 -40.37 -25.12 -20.15
C PRO A 239 -40.81 -24.88 -18.69
N ARG A 240 -40.13 -25.49 -17.71
CA ARG A 240 -40.46 -25.37 -16.28
C ARG A 240 -39.85 -24.12 -15.62
N THR A 241 -38.89 -23.47 -16.27
CA THR A 241 -38.23 -22.26 -15.75
C THR A 241 -39.09 -21.01 -15.93
N ALA A 242 -38.81 -19.97 -15.13
CA ALA A 242 -39.44 -18.68 -15.33
C ALA A 242 -38.99 -18.06 -16.67
N ALA A 243 -39.87 -17.27 -17.28
CA ALA A 243 -39.52 -16.40 -18.39
C ALA A 243 -38.50 -15.34 -17.95
N PRO A 244 -37.81 -14.62 -18.86
CA PRO A 244 -36.71 -13.73 -18.53
C PRO A 244 -37.21 -12.48 -17.79
N ASP A 245 -38.52 -12.20 -17.87
CA ASP A 245 -39.22 -11.18 -17.09
C ASP A 245 -39.56 -11.63 -15.66
N GLY A 246 -39.16 -12.84 -15.27
CA GLY A 246 -39.37 -13.44 -13.96
C GLY A 246 -40.77 -14.03 -13.75
N LYS A 247 -41.65 -14.04 -14.76
CA LYS A 247 -43.00 -14.59 -14.64
C LYS A 247 -43.07 -16.07 -15.00
N LYS A 248 -44.08 -16.76 -14.45
CA LYS A 248 -44.41 -18.12 -14.85
C LYS A 248 -44.81 -18.16 -16.33
N ARG A 249 -44.20 -19.08 -17.07
CA ARG A 249 -44.46 -19.28 -18.50
C ARG A 249 -45.88 -19.84 -18.69
N LYS A 250 -46.64 -19.25 -19.63
CA LYS A 250 -48.04 -19.62 -19.90
C LYS A 250 -48.18 -20.71 -20.98
N ASP A 251 -47.27 -20.74 -21.95
CA ASP A 251 -47.34 -21.61 -23.14
C ASP A 251 -46.29 -22.74 -23.08
N THR A 252 -46.30 -23.49 -21.99
CA THR A 252 -45.28 -24.52 -21.68
C THR A 252 -45.29 -25.69 -22.68
N GLU A 253 -46.46 -26.19 -23.06
CA GLU A 253 -46.58 -27.34 -23.98
C GLU A 253 -46.13 -26.99 -25.40
N THR A 254 -46.56 -25.85 -25.95
CA THR A 254 -46.13 -25.39 -27.29
C THR A 254 -44.62 -25.18 -27.37
N PHE A 255 -44.01 -24.68 -26.29
CA PHE A 255 -42.56 -24.55 -26.24
C PHE A 255 -41.85 -25.90 -26.19
N LYS A 256 -42.41 -26.87 -25.46
CA LYS A 256 -41.90 -28.24 -25.41
C LYS A 256 -41.96 -28.91 -26.79
N GLU A 257 -43.07 -28.77 -27.52
CA GLU A 257 -43.22 -29.26 -28.91
C GLU A 257 -42.17 -28.62 -29.84
N THR A 258 -41.93 -27.31 -29.67
CA THR A 258 -40.90 -26.59 -30.43
C THR A 258 -39.50 -27.19 -30.19
N LEU A 259 -39.11 -27.37 -28.92
CA LEU A 259 -37.81 -27.97 -28.57
C LEU A 259 -37.67 -29.42 -29.07
N GLN A 260 -38.78 -30.17 -29.13
CA GLN A 260 -38.78 -31.53 -29.70
C GLN A 260 -38.53 -31.52 -31.21
N SER A 261 -39.04 -30.51 -31.93
CA SER A 261 -38.84 -30.36 -33.39
C SER A 261 -37.43 -29.87 -33.76
N GLU A 262 -36.73 -29.19 -32.87
CA GLU A 262 -35.40 -28.63 -33.11
C GLU A 262 -34.28 -29.67 -33.10
N THR A 263 -33.16 -29.38 -33.78
CA THR A 263 -31.97 -30.23 -33.72
C THR A 263 -31.25 -30.08 -32.38
N SER A 264 -30.47 -31.09 -31.98
CA SER A 264 -29.75 -31.07 -30.68
C SER A 264 -28.79 -29.88 -30.55
N GLU A 265 -28.21 -29.43 -31.65
CA GLU A 265 -27.28 -28.30 -31.73
C GLU A 265 -28.01 -26.96 -31.49
N LYS A 266 -29.22 -26.81 -32.02
CA LYS A 266 -30.08 -25.65 -31.75
C LYS A 266 -30.49 -25.61 -30.28
N VAL A 267 -30.85 -26.77 -29.71
CA VAL A 267 -31.19 -26.86 -28.29
C VAL A 267 -29.98 -26.57 -27.40
N LEU A 268 -28.78 -27.02 -27.77
CA LEU A 268 -27.52 -26.66 -27.07
C LEU A 268 -27.30 -25.14 -27.08
N LEU A 269 -27.49 -24.49 -28.22
CA LEU A 269 -27.33 -23.04 -28.31
C LEU A 269 -28.34 -22.31 -27.41
N ARG A 270 -29.59 -22.77 -27.34
CA ARG A 270 -30.59 -22.21 -26.39
C ARG A 270 -30.11 -22.30 -24.94
N CYS A 271 -29.55 -23.44 -24.55
CA CYS A 271 -28.98 -23.61 -23.21
C CYS A 271 -27.77 -22.68 -22.96
N LEU A 272 -26.91 -22.46 -23.95
CA LEU A 272 -25.73 -21.59 -23.85
C LEU A 272 -26.09 -20.09 -23.75
N LEU A 273 -27.17 -19.67 -24.43
CA LEU A 273 -27.70 -18.31 -24.44
C LEU A 273 -28.37 -17.90 -23.13
N ARG A 274 -28.80 -18.89 -22.33
CA ARG A 274 -29.45 -18.62 -21.05
C ARG A 274 -28.46 -18.02 -20.04
N GLU A 275 -28.95 -17.03 -19.29
CA GLU A 275 -28.12 -16.33 -18.31
C GLU A 275 -27.89 -17.18 -17.05
N SER A 276 -26.64 -17.27 -16.60
CA SER A 276 -26.30 -17.93 -15.34
C SER A 276 -27.04 -17.36 -14.13
N GLY A 277 -27.28 -16.04 -14.11
CA GLY A 277 -28.05 -15.42 -13.04
C GLY A 277 -29.50 -15.91 -13.01
N GLN A 278 -30.10 -16.20 -14.17
CA GLN A 278 -31.45 -16.76 -14.24
C GLN A 278 -31.48 -18.20 -13.71
N ASP A 279 -30.53 -19.04 -14.11
CA ASP A 279 -30.40 -20.41 -13.59
C ASP A 279 -30.21 -20.46 -12.07
N ILE A 280 -29.43 -19.53 -11.50
CA ILE A 280 -29.26 -19.40 -10.04
C ILE A 280 -30.56 -18.95 -9.37
N ARG A 281 -31.28 -17.98 -9.94
CA ARG A 281 -32.59 -17.51 -9.42
C ARG A 281 -33.65 -18.60 -9.44
N ASP A 282 -33.63 -19.44 -10.47
CA ASP A 282 -34.54 -20.58 -10.60
C ASP A 282 -34.14 -21.76 -9.70
N GLY A 283 -33.09 -21.61 -8.88
CA GLY A 283 -32.68 -22.60 -7.89
C GLY A 283 -32.03 -23.85 -8.49
N LEU A 284 -31.51 -23.76 -9.71
CA LEU A 284 -30.91 -24.90 -10.40
C LEU A 284 -29.52 -25.20 -9.84
N GLU A 285 -29.23 -26.48 -9.59
CA GLU A 285 -27.92 -26.94 -9.11
C GLU A 285 -26.79 -26.73 -10.13
N ARG A 286 -27.15 -26.62 -11.41
CA ARG A 286 -26.26 -26.41 -12.55
C ARG A 286 -27.05 -25.78 -13.70
N PRO A 287 -26.39 -25.14 -14.69
CA PRO A 287 -27.07 -24.70 -15.90
C PRO A 287 -27.77 -25.85 -16.63
N ILE A 288 -28.89 -25.56 -17.30
CA ILE A 288 -29.62 -26.54 -18.11
C ILE A 288 -28.74 -26.98 -19.30
N GLY A 289 -28.78 -28.26 -19.65
CA GLY A 289 -27.98 -28.81 -20.75
C GLY A 289 -26.53 -29.11 -20.36
N THR A 290 -26.21 -29.06 -19.07
CA THR A 290 -24.88 -29.41 -18.55
C THR A 290 -24.90 -30.72 -17.76
N ARG A 291 -23.74 -31.19 -17.34
CA ARG A 291 -23.60 -32.19 -16.29
C ARG A 291 -22.29 -31.93 -15.56
N TRP A 292 -22.19 -32.52 -14.38
CA TRP A 292 -20.95 -32.53 -13.64
C TRP A 292 -20.06 -33.68 -14.11
N ILE A 293 -18.81 -33.35 -14.42
CA ILE A 293 -17.74 -34.31 -14.71
C ILE A 293 -16.53 -34.04 -13.82
N HIS A 294 -15.64 -35.01 -13.69
CA HIS A 294 -14.42 -34.87 -12.92
C HIS A 294 -13.20 -34.92 -13.83
N TYR A 295 -12.42 -33.84 -13.82
CA TYR A 295 -11.10 -33.82 -14.41
C TYR A 295 -10.06 -34.25 -13.39
N ALA A 296 -9.23 -35.23 -13.75
CA ALA A 296 -7.99 -35.52 -13.05
C ALA A 296 -6.95 -34.48 -13.45
N VAL A 297 -6.55 -33.64 -12.49
CA VAL A 297 -5.64 -32.51 -12.67
C VAL A 297 -4.28 -32.84 -12.07
N PRO A 298 -3.21 -32.95 -12.87
CA PRO A 298 -1.90 -33.34 -12.36
C PRO A 298 -1.35 -32.34 -11.33
N ARG A 299 -0.87 -32.81 -10.17
CA ARG A 299 -0.32 -31.96 -9.11
C ARG A 299 0.95 -31.23 -9.52
N ALA A 300 1.69 -31.79 -10.47
CA ALA A 300 2.90 -31.20 -11.02
C ALA A 300 2.68 -29.79 -11.60
N ILE A 301 1.45 -29.45 -11.99
CA ILE A 301 1.13 -28.08 -12.44
C ILE A 301 1.27 -27.06 -11.29
N TYR A 302 1.10 -27.48 -10.03
CA TYR A 302 1.21 -26.59 -8.87
C TYR A 302 2.64 -26.48 -8.31
N GLU A 303 3.60 -27.19 -8.90
CA GLU A 303 5.02 -27.16 -8.53
C GLU A 303 5.73 -25.95 -9.14
N VAL A 304 5.29 -24.75 -8.75
CA VAL A 304 5.92 -23.50 -9.18
C VAL A 304 7.14 -23.22 -8.30
N PRO A 305 8.33 -22.91 -8.88
CA PRO A 305 9.48 -22.48 -8.10
C PRO A 305 9.08 -21.26 -7.27
N ARG A 306 9.05 -21.41 -5.94
CA ARG A 306 8.83 -20.26 -5.05
C ARG A 306 10.10 -19.41 -5.15
N PRO A 307 10.02 -18.12 -5.51
CA PRO A 307 11.17 -17.24 -5.39
C PRO A 307 11.58 -17.28 -3.92
N ARG A 308 12.70 -17.95 -3.63
CA ARG A 308 13.37 -17.77 -2.35
C ARG A 308 13.83 -16.32 -2.38
N LEU A 309 13.42 -15.54 -1.38
CA LEU A 309 14.04 -14.25 -1.12
C LEU A 309 15.54 -14.53 -0.94
N GLN A 310 16.31 -14.38 -2.01
CA GLN A 310 17.75 -14.27 -1.90
C GLN A 310 17.96 -12.95 -1.17
N ASN A 311 18.26 -13.05 0.13
CA ASN A 311 19.00 -12.01 0.81
C ASN A 311 20.30 -11.88 0.02
N GLN A 312 20.34 -10.99 -0.98
CA GLN A 312 21.61 -10.55 -1.51
C GLN A 312 22.40 -10.06 -0.30
N ALA A 313 23.54 -10.69 -0.04
CA ALA A 313 24.54 -10.14 0.88
C ALA A 313 24.93 -8.80 0.28
N ARG A 314 24.27 -7.73 0.73
CA ARG A 314 24.58 -6.38 0.30
C ARG A 314 26.02 -6.12 0.69
N THR A 315 26.79 -5.59 -0.25
CA THR A 315 28.14 -5.07 0.01
C THR A 315 28.09 -4.21 1.26
N HIS A 316 29.11 -4.35 2.11
CA HIS A 316 29.23 -3.70 3.40
C HIS A 316 29.34 -2.17 3.19
N GLU A 317 28.22 -1.51 2.92
CA GLU A 317 28.14 -0.05 2.88
C GLU A 317 28.35 0.44 4.31
N SER A 318 29.33 1.31 4.51
CA SER A 318 29.49 1.99 5.79
C SER A 318 28.26 2.89 5.98
N VAL A 319 27.54 2.72 7.09
CA VAL A 319 26.34 3.49 7.39
C VAL A 319 26.60 4.26 8.66
N ASN A 320 26.44 5.58 8.62
CA ASN A 320 26.52 6.43 9.81
C ASN A 320 25.33 7.41 9.91
N LEU A 321 24.46 7.42 8.89
CA LEU A 321 23.26 8.23 8.83
C LEU A 321 22.08 7.42 8.29
N VAL A 322 20.94 7.55 8.97
CA VAL A 322 19.64 7.07 8.52
C VAL A 322 18.61 8.20 8.67
N ARG A 323 17.84 8.48 7.63
CA ARG A 323 16.72 9.41 7.65
C ARG A 323 15.40 8.67 7.54
N TYR A 324 14.46 8.98 8.40
CA TYR A 324 13.09 8.46 8.36
C TYR A 324 12.11 9.57 8.02
N SER A 325 11.14 9.26 7.16
CA SER A 325 9.89 10.02 7.05
C SER A 325 8.81 9.37 7.91
N LEU A 326 7.96 10.19 8.52
CA LEU A 326 6.88 9.76 9.40
C LEU A 326 5.52 9.89 8.70
N ASN A 327 4.62 8.97 9.01
CA ASN A 327 3.20 9.06 8.69
C ASN A 327 2.40 8.40 9.82
N THR A 328 1.09 8.60 9.89
CA THR A 328 0.23 7.87 10.84
C THR A 328 -0.48 6.70 10.18
N ALA A 329 -0.76 5.65 10.94
CA ALA A 329 -1.58 4.53 10.51
C ALA A 329 -3.09 4.89 10.49
N THR A 330 -3.45 5.98 9.79
CA THR A 330 -4.83 6.50 9.66
C THR A 330 -5.15 6.79 8.19
N VAL A 331 -6.43 6.64 7.80
CA VAL A 331 -6.87 6.77 6.39
C VAL A 331 -7.28 8.21 6.02
N ASN A 332 -7.66 9.04 6.99
CA ASN A 332 -8.37 10.30 6.74
C ASN A 332 -7.47 11.55 6.72
N ARG A 333 -6.44 11.60 7.58
CA ARG A 333 -5.44 12.68 7.64
C ARG A 333 -4.26 12.25 8.51
N ALA A 334 -3.04 12.62 8.12
CA ALA A 334 -1.86 12.41 8.94
C ALA A 334 -1.99 13.21 10.25
N VAL A 335 -1.78 12.56 11.40
CA VAL A 335 -1.80 13.21 12.73
C VAL A 335 -0.40 13.10 13.33
N LEU A 336 0.53 13.85 12.75
CA LEU A 336 1.94 13.81 13.17
C LEU A 336 2.10 14.36 14.60
N PRO A 337 3.13 13.91 15.35
CA PRO A 337 3.39 14.42 16.69
C PRO A 337 3.80 15.90 16.64
N PRO A 338 3.35 16.77 17.55
CA PRO A 338 3.85 18.15 17.60
C PRO A 338 5.35 18.17 17.92
N VAL A 339 6.08 19.19 17.46
CA VAL A 339 7.52 19.37 17.76
C VAL A 339 7.83 19.41 19.25
N THR A 340 6.88 19.78 20.10
CA THR A 340 7.01 19.73 21.56
C THR A 340 7.25 18.31 22.09
N ASP A 341 6.91 17.27 21.32
CA ASP A 341 7.13 15.87 21.66
C ASP A 341 8.50 15.33 21.24
N THR A 342 9.41 16.18 20.74
CA THR A 342 10.76 15.83 20.27
C THR A 342 11.45 14.79 21.17
N LEU A 343 11.61 15.09 22.46
CA LEU A 343 12.27 14.17 23.40
C LEU A 343 11.56 12.81 23.52
N THR A 344 10.22 12.81 23.47
CA THR A 344 9.40 11.59 23.56
C THR A 344 9.55 10.73 22.30
N ILE A 345 9.51 11.35 21.12
CA ILE A 345 9.64 10.65 19.85
C ILE A 345 11.04 10.07 19.70
N ALA A 346 12.08 10.86 20.00
CA ALA A 346 13.46 10.42 19.96
C ALA A 346 13.72 9.20 20.88
N ASP A 347 13.27 9.23 22.14
CA ASP A 347 13.47 8.09 23.05
C ASP A 347 12.71 6.84 22.62
N ARG A 348 11.53 7.00 22.01
CA ARG A 348 10.77 5.88 21.45
C ARG A 348 11.47 5.26 20.26
N PHE A 349 11.97 6.08 19.33
CA PHE A 349 12.77 5.61 18.19
C PHE A 349 13.95 4.79 18.67
N ARG A 350 14.76 5.36 19.56
CA ARG A 350 15.91 4.66 20.17
C ARG A 350 15.48 3.35 20.83
N SER A 351 14.43 3.37 21.65
CA SER A 351 13.96 2.16 22.35
C SER A 351 13.44 1.08 21.40
N ALA A 352 12.75 1.46 20.32
CA ALA A 352 12.24 0.53 19.33
C ALA A 352 13.37 -0.11 18.51
N VAL A 353 14.35 0.67 18.08
CA VAL A 353 15.53 0.15 17.36
C VAL A 353 16.36 -0.76 18.27
N MET A 354 16.58 -0.39 19.53
CA MET A 354 17.27 -1.26 20.49
C MET A 354 16.52 -2.57 20.72
N ALA A 355 15.19 -2.55 20.79
CA ALA A 355 14.37 -3.75 20.92
C ALA A 355 14.48 -4.66 19.68
N LEU A 356 14.54 -4.08 18.48
CA LEU A 356 14.75 -4.83 17.23
C LEU A 356 16.16 -5.41 17.11
N HIS A 357 17.16 -4.68 17.60
CA HIS A 357 18.55 -5.15 17.66
C HIS A 357 18.73 -6.34 18.62
N GLY A 358 18.01 -6.33 19.75
CA GLY A 358 17.93 -7.46 20.69
C GLY A 358 19.16 -7.67 21.58
N GLN A 359 20.22 -6.88 21.41
CA GLN A 359 21.44 -6.90 22.22
C GLN A 359 21.88 -5.47 22.57
N PRO A 360 22.64 -5.26 23.67
CA PRO A 360 23.26 -3.96 23.94
C PRO A 360 24.13 -3.51 22.77
N SER A 361 23.98 -2.26 22.36
CA SER A 361 24.76 -1.65 21.28
C SER A 361 25.36 -0.35 21.78
N ARG A 362 26.69 -0.24 21.70
CA ARG A 362 27.42 0.97 22.09
C ARG A 362 27.10 2.17 21.20
N ASN A 363 26.81 1.92 19.92
CA ASN A 363 26.54 2.98 18.95
C ASN A 363 25.09 3.46 19.07
N LEU A 364 24.11 2.57 19.26
CA LEU A 364 22.70 2.94 19.39
C LEU A 364 22.35 3.49 20.77
N SER A 365 22.99 2.99 21.84
CA SER A 365 22.64 3.35 23.22
C SER A 365 23.49 4.47 23.80
N GLY A 366 24.72 4.68 23.31
CA GLY A 366 25.69 5.59 23.93
C GLY A 366 26.23 5.11 25.28
N HIS A 367 26.11 3.83 25.60
CA HIS A 367 26.62 3.23 26.83
C HIS A 367 27.57 2.07 26.53
N GLU A 368 28.56 1.90 27.39
CA GLU A 368 29.46 0.76 27.43
C GLU A 368 28.75 -0.50 27.96
N ALA A 369 29.43 -1.66 27.86
CA ALA A 369 28.86 -2.95 28.27
C ALA A 369 28.50 -3.03 29.77
N ASP A 370 29.18 -2.25 30.60
CA ASP A 370 28.93 -2.11 32.05
C ASP A 370 27.81 -1.08 32.37
N GLY A 371 27.26 -0.42 31.35
CA GLY A 371 26.24 0.60 31.49
C GLY A 371 26.78 2.00 31.78
N ALA A 372 28.09 2.23 31.75
CA ALA A 372 28.67 3.57 31.84
C ALA A 372 28.37 4.38 30.55
N PRO A 373 28.08 5.70 30.64
CA PRO A 373 27.89 6.53 29.47
C PRO A 373 29.21 6.76 28.73
N ARG A 374 29.16 6.80 27.39
CA ARG A 374 30.31 7.16 26.56
C ARG A 374 30.65 8.64 26.65
N ASP A 375 31.94 8.95 26.60
CA ASP A 375 32.50 10.30 26.65
C ASP A 375 32.92 10.86 25.27
N ASP A 376 32.95 10.02 24.24
CA ASP A 376 33.46 10.39 22.92
C ASP A 376 32.43 10.99 21.94
N ASN A 377 31.14 11.08 22.33
CA ASN A 377 30.03 11.56 21.49
C ASN A 377 29.90 10.89 20.10
N ARG A 378 30.51 9.73 19.89
CA ARG A 378 30.50 9.02 18.59
C ARG A 378 29.26 8.13 18.40
N HIS A 379 28.34 8.13 19.36
CA HIS A 379 27.13 7.33 19.34
C HIS A 379 25.96 8.06 18.69
N ALA A 380 24.83 7.36 18.56
CA ALA A 380 23.66 7.80 17.81
C ALA A 380 22.96 8.99 18.48
N SER A 381 22.84 10.06 17.73
CA SER A 381 21.92 11.15 17.93
C SER A 381 20.63 10.90 17.16
N TRP A 382 19.50 11.11 17.83
CA TRP A 382 18.14 10.89 17.38
C TRP A 382 17.45 12.24 17.30
N TRP A 383 17.39 12.85 16.12
CA TRP A 383 16.89 14.20 15.90
C TRP A 383 15.56 14.17 15.15
N PRO A 384 14.42 14.26 15.87
CA PRO A 384 13.15 14.63 15.27
C PRO A 384 13.22 16.02 14.63
N MET A 385 12.72 16.13 13.42
CA MET A 385 12.74 17.34 12.60
C MET A 385 11.33 17.69 12.15
N ASP A 386 11.12 18.97 11.92
CA ASP A 386 9.97 19.56 11.24
C ASP A 386 10.54 20.27 10.00
N GLU A 387 10.58 19.56 8.87
CA GLU A 387 11.22 20.05 7.65
C GLU A 387 10.31 20.95 6.81
N ASP A 388 8.98 20.87 6.96
CA ASP A 388 8.01 21.74 6.30
C ASP A 388 7.57 22.94 7.16
N ASN A 389 8.08 23.03 8.39
CA ASN A 389 7.86 24.12 9.35
C ASN A 389 6.38 24.32 9.69
N ASP A 390 5.62 23.22 9.87
CA ASP A 390 4.21 23.24 10.24
C ASP A 390 3.94 23.06 11.76
N GLY A 391 5.02 22.86 12.53
CA GLY A 391 4.98 22.61 13.96
C GLY A 391 4.75 21.16 14.34
N PHE A 392 4.84 20.23 13.38
CA PHE A 392 4.74 18.80 13.60
C PHE A 392 6.00 18.07 13.09
N ILE A 393 6.34 16.97 13.76
CA ILE A 393 7.51 16.17 13.45
C ILE A 393 7.15 15.29 12.25
N ASP A 394 7.82 15.52 11.14
CA ASP A 394 7.63 14.79 9.87
C ASP A 394 8.81 13.87 9.54
N HIS A 395 9.99 14.13 10.12
CA HIS A 395 11.20 13.36 9.90
C HIS A 395 11.95 13.05 11.19
N VAL A 396 12.74 11.98 11.15
CA VAL A 396 13.71 11.65 12.21
C VAL A 396 15.05 11.31 11.58
N MET A 397 16.09 12.02 12.00
CA MET A 397 17.47 11.78 11.62
C MET A 397 18.17 10.96 12.70
N VAL A 398 18.80 9.86 12.32
CA VAL A 398 19.61 9.01 13.20
C VAL A 398 21.03 9.02 12.70
N LEU A 399 21.91 9.64 13.49
CA LEU A 399 23.28 9.94 13.09
C LEU A 399 24.25 9.47 14.17
N ALA A 400 25.21 8.63 13.82
CA ALA A 400 26.28 8.21 14.72
C ALA A 400 27.64 8.48 14.07
N PRO A 401 28.43 9.46 14.52
CA PRO A 401 29.77 9.72 13.95
C PRO A 401 30.70 8.50 13.97
N GLY A 402 30.50 7.56 14.90
CA GLY A 402 31.20 6.29 14.99
C GLY A 402 30.76 5.21 13.99
N GLY A 403 29.68 5.44 13.25
CA GLY A 403 29.07 4.47 12.33
C GLY A 403 28.22 3.40 13.01
N PHE A 404 27.47 2.66 12.19
CA PHE A 404 26.65 1.53 12.56
C PHE A 404 27.22 0.24 11.97
N ASP A 405 27.22 -0.83 12.75
CA ASP A 405 27.53 -2.16 12.22
C ASP A 405 26.36 -2.74 11.40
N LEU A 406 26.53 -3.94 10.84
CA LEU A 406 25.49 -4.58 10.02
C LEU A 406 24.21 -4.90 10.79
N ARG A 407 24.31 -5.33 12.06
CA ARG A 407 23.14 -5.69 12.88
C ARG A 407 22.39 -4.46 13.33
N GLU A 408 23.12 -3.40 13.68
CA GLU A 408 22.58 -2.08 13.99
C GLU A 408 21.86 -1.51 12.76
N THR A 409 22.49 -1.60 11.59
CA THR A 409 21.90 -1.16 10.30
C THR A 409 20.65 -1.98 9.94
N ASP A 410 20.66 -3.31 10.16
CA ASP A 410 19.48 -4.16 9.96
C ASP A 410 18.33 -3.77 10.90
N ALA A 411 18.63 -3.52 12.18
CA ALA A 411 17.64 -3.08 13.16
C ALA A 411 17.02 -1.73 12.77
N LEU A 412 17.83 -0.78 12.30
CA LEU A 412 17.37 0.50 11.75
C LEU A 412 16.46 0.28 10.53
N ARG A 413 16.86 -0.56 9.57
CA ARG A 413 16.06 -0.84 8.36
C ARG A 413 14.74 -1.55 8.65
N ARG A 414 14.70 -2.40 9.69
CA ARG A 414 13.50 -3.17 10.08
C ARG A 414 12.48 -2.36 10.86
N LEU A 415 12.85 -1.17 11.34
CA LEU A 415 11.91 -0.28 12.00
C LEU A 415 10.92 0.27 10.95
N THR A 416 9.68 -0.22 10.99
CA THR A 416 8.60 0.19 10.09
C THR A 416 7.42 0.84 10.81
N ARG A 417 7.35 0.67 12.15
CA ARG A 417 6.24 1.17 12.97
C ARG A 417 6.70 1.55 14.37
N LEU A 418 6.22 2.69 14.86
CA LEU A 418 6.43 3.17 16.22
C LEU A 418 5.10 3.32 16.95
N ARG A 419 4.92 2.57 18.04
CA ARG A 419 3.69 2.67 18.84
C ARG A 419 3.62 3.97 19.60
N GLN A 420 2.46 4.63 19.59
CA GLN A 420 2.18 5.83 20.40
C GLN A 420 1.37 5.49 21.66
N ARG A 421 1.30 6.40 22.65
CA ARG A 421 0.46 6.24 23.86
C ARG A 421 -0.69 7.25 23.83
N GLY A 422 -1.67 7.06 24.71
CA GLY A 422 -2.77 8.03 24.90
C GLY A 422 -3.79 8.03 23.76
N GLY A 423 -4.05 6.87 23.16
CA GLY A 423 -5.04 6.72 22.08
C GLY A 423 -4.60 7.29 20.73
N ARG A 424 -3.37 7.83 20.61
CA ARG A 424 -2.82 8.29 19.34
C ARG A 424 -2.55 7.10 18.41
N PRO A 425 -2.78 7.24 17.09
CA PRO A 425 -2.48 6.19 16.12
C PRO A 425 -0.98 5.83 16.14
N ASP A 426 -0.62 4.64 15.67
CA ASP A 426 0.79 4.29 15.51
C ASP A 426 1.43 5.13 14.38
N LEU A 427 2.70 5.49 14.55
CA LEU A 427 3.47 6.08 13.46
C LEU A 427 3.99 4.97 12.55
N LEU A 428 3.78 5.14 11.25
CA LEU A 428 4.48 4.42 10.20
C LEU A 428 5.78 5.17 9.91
N VAL A 429 6.90 4.46 9.90
CA VAL A 429 8.22 5.08 9.71
C VAL A 429 8.90 4.41 8.54
N ILE A 430 9.42 5.22 7.62
CA ILE A 430 9.98 4.74 6.36
C ILE A 430 11.40 5.29 6.24
N PRO A 431 12.44 4.45 6.17
CA PRO A 431 13.79 4.93 5.90
C PRO A 431 13.84 5.48 4.47
N THR A 432 14.04 6.80 4.35
CA THR A 432 14.17 7.51 3.07
C THR A 432 15.62 7.64 2.63
N PHE A 433 16.57 7.53 3.57
CA PHE A 433 18.01 7.46 3.28
C PHE A 433 18.71 6.53 4.27
N VAL A 434 19.65 5.72 3.78
CA VAL A 434 20.54 4.88 4.59
C VAL A 434 21.92 4.90 3.94
N GLY A 435 22.93 5.44 4.61
CA GLY A 435 24.29 5.49 4.07
C GLY A 435 25.23 6.37 4.90
N GLU A 436 26.26 6.89 4.24
CA GLU A 436 27.19 7.84 4.84
C GLU A 436 26.65 9.28 4.79
N ALA A 437 26.82 10.02 5.88
CA ALA A 437 26.44 11.41 6.04
C ALA A 437 27.11 12.34 5.02
N ALA A 438 28.32 11.99 4.56
CA ALA A 438 29.03 12.72 3.50
C ALA A 438 28.32 12.63 2.14
N ASN A 439 27.57 11.55 1.91
CA ASN A 439 26.78 11.34 0.69
C ASN A 439 25.35 11.87 0.82
N TYR A 440 24.96 12.36 2.00
CA TYR A 440 23.65 12.94 2.23
C TYR A 440 23.65 14.43 1.95
N ARG A 441 22.67 14.88 1.14
CA ARG A 441 22.51 16.29 0.80
C ARG A 441 21.61 16.97 1.84
N TRP A 442 22.23 17.73 2.74
CA TRP A 442 21.56 18.38 3.87
C TRP A 442 20.68 19.60 3.49
N LEU A 443 20.94 20.27 2.37
CA LEU A 443 20.16 21.41 1.87
C LEU A 443 19.43 21.09 0.55
N SER A 444 18.10 21.30 0.56
CA SER A 444 17.29 21.47 -0.66
C SER A 444 17.59 22.85 -1.25
N LYS A 445 18.46 22.95 -2.26
CA LYS A 445 18.70 24.22 -2.97
C LYS A 445 17.47 24.62 -3.80
N PRO A 446 17.12 25.91 -3.94
CA PRO A 446 16.55 26.42 -5.19
C PRO A 446 17.56 26.15 -6.32
N ALA A 447 17.10 25.68 -7.48
CA ALA A 447 17.95 25.28 -8.60
C ALA A 447 19.08 26.28 -8.91
N GLY A 448 20.32 25.92 -8.59
CA GLY A 448 21.51 26.74 -8.82
C GLY A 448 22.79 25.93 -8.64
N ASN A 449 23.69 26.05 -9.62
CA ASN A 449 24.81 25.14 -9.91
C ASN A 449 25.76 24.80 -8.76
N GLY A 450 26.46 23.67 -8.96
CA GLY A 450 27.30 22.98 -7.99
C GLY A 450 28.43 23.83 -7.41
N ASN A 451 28.37 23.99 -6.09
CA ASN A 451 29.48 23.97 -5.14
C ASN A 451 28.84 23.95 -3.73
N SER A 452 29.48 23.22 -2.83
CA SER A 452 29.10 23.09 -1.42
C SER A 452 29.45 24.40 -0.72
N HIS A 453 28.54 25.37 -0.72
CA HIS A 453 28.72 26.59 0.06
C HIS A 453 28.53 26.23 1.54
N GLY A 454 29.58 26.42 2.34
CA GLY A 454 29.44 26.35 3.79
C GLY A 454 28.56 27.50 4.30
N VAL A 455 27.96 27.32 5.47
CA VAL A 455 27.04 28.27 6.09
C VAL A 455 27.69 28.88 7.32
N THR A 456 27.58 30.20 7.49
CA THR A 456 28.16 30.93 8.64
C THR A 456 27.16 31.14 9.76
N THR A 457 25.87 30.88 9.55
CA THR A 457 24.81 31.21 10.50
C THR A 457 23.93 30.00 10.78
N PHE A 458 23.69 29.71 12.05
CA PHE A 458 22.84 28.61 12.50
C PHE A 458 21.79 29.14 13.48
N ILE A 459 20.58 28.61 13.39
CA ILE A 459 19.45 28.99 14.23
C ILE A 459 18.89 27.78 14.97
N SER A 460 18.39 28.00 16.18
CA SER A 460 17.73 26.94 16.96
C SER A 460 16.44 26.46 16.27
N ALA A 461 16.35 25.17 16.01
CA ALA A 461 15.11 24.47 15.61
C ALA A 461 14.34 23.93 16.83
N THR A 462 15.04 23.65 17.93
CA THR A 462 14.43 23.28 19.22
C THR A 462 15.10 24.05 20.35
N PRO A 463 14.39 24.28 21.47
CA PRO A 463 14.93 25.09 22.56
C PRO A 463 16.14 24.42 23.22
N TYR A 464 17.15 25.24 23.49
CA TYR A 464 18.26 24.89 24.36
C TYR A 464 17.83 25.13 25.81
N PHE A 465 17.80 24.08 26.61
CA PHE A 465 17.52 24.19 28.05
C PHE A 465 18.84 24.33 28.80
N CYS A 466 19.04 25.49 29.39
CA CYS A 466 20.29 25.81 30.07
C CYS A 466 20.31 25.20 31.49
N PRO A 467 21.25 24.29 31.81
CA PRO A 467 21.28 23.61 33.11
C PRO A 467 21.75 24.47 34.30
N VAL A 468 21.87 25.80 34.13
CA VAL A 468 22.50 26.70 35.11
C VAL A 468 21.75 26.73 36.45
N HIS A 469 22.50 26.45 37.53
CA HIS A 469 22.13 26.74 38.91
C HIS A 469 22.67 28.11 39.34
N LEU A 470 21.97 28.77 40.28
CA LEU A 470 22.47 29.93 41.01
C LEU A 470 23.90 29.64 41.53
N SER A 471 24.86 30.52 41.28
CA SER A 471 26.16 30.41 41.94
C SER A 471 25.96 30.64 43.45
N HIS A 472 26.50 29.76 44.29
CA HIS A 472 26.63 30.02 45.73
C HIS A 472 27.75 31.06 45.93
N GLY A 473 27.45 32.32 45.69
CA GLY A 473 28.27 33.43 46.18
C GLY A 473 28.11 33.55 47.70
N ARG A 474 29.07 34.17 48.39
CA ARG A 474 29.05 34.42 49.86
C ARG A 474 27.96 35.42 50.30
N GLY A 475 26.74 35.34 49.76
CA GLY A 475 25.61 36.20 50.08
C GLY A 475 24.27 35.59 49.64
N LYS A 476 23.16 36.03 50.28
CA LYS A 476 21.80 35.49 50.08
C LYS A 476 21.15 35.76 48.71
N ALA A 477 21.85 36.39 47.78
CA ALA A 477 21.38 36.60 46.41
C ALA A 477 22.30 35.83 45.46
N GLY A 478 21.81 34.68 44.96
CA GLY A 478 22.55 33.92 43.95
C GLY A 478 22.61 34.70 42.64
N CYS A 479 23.78 34.77 42.02
CA CYS A 479 23.93 35.31 40.68
C CYS A 479 23.66 34.21 39.64
N LEU A 480 22.96 34.54 38.55
CA LEU A 480 22.82 33.67 37.39
C LEU A 480 24.19 33.56 36.70
N ARG A 481 24.67 32.35 36.42
CA ARG A 481 25.89 32.21 35.62
C ARG A 481 25.62 32.61 34.18
N PRO A 482 26.57 33.27 33.50
CA PRO A 482 26.50 33.52 32.07
C PRO A 482 26.33 32.20 31.30
N VAL A 483 25.49 32.21 30.27
CA VAL A 483 25.19 31.00 29.46
C VAL A 483 26.19 30.81 28.33
N LEU A 484 26.83 31.89 27.88
CA LEU A 484 27.81 31.89 26.80
C LEU A 484 28.95 30.87 27.02
N PRO A 485 29.58 30.76 28.22
CA PRO A 485 30.62 29.75 28.45
C PRO A 485 30.13 28.30 28.31
N GLU A 486 28.89 27.99 28.68
CA GLU A 486 28.35 26.63 28.58
C GLU A 486 27.96 26.28 27.12
N LEU A 487 27.51 27.27 26.35
CA LEU A 487 27.29 27.13 24.91
C LEU A 487 28.61 26.86 24.18
N LEU A 488 29.64 27.68 24.41
CA LEU A 488 30.97 27.52 23.81
C LEU A 488 31.59 26.16 24.16
N LYS A 489 31.50 25.76 25.43
CA LYS A 489 31.91 24.43 25.87
C LYS A 489 31.16 23.31 25.14
N SER A 490 29.84 23.44 24.96
CA SER A 490 29.05 22.43 24.25
C SER A 490 29.40 22.36 22.76
N LEU A 491 29.69 23.50 22.11
CA LEU A 491 30.16 23.56 20.72
C LEU A 491 31.51 22.86 20.55
N ARG A 492 32.46 23.07 21.49
CA ARG A 492 33.74 22.36 21.52
C ARG A 492 33.57 20.85 21.69
N ILE A 493 32.71 20.44 22.63
CA ILE A 493 32.41 19.03 22.89
C ILE A 493 31.80 18.33 21.66
N GLN A 494 31.03 19.04 20.84
CA GLN A 494 30.46 18.52 19.59
C GLN A 494 31.39 18.68 18.38
N GLY A 495 32.59 19.27 18.56
CA GLY A 495 33.57 19.48 17.49
C GLY A 495 33.15 20.51 16.44
N ILE A 496 32.24 21.42 16.77
CA ILE A 496 31.78 22.49 15.86
C ILE A 496 32.78 23.66 15.82
N ILE A 497 33.51 23.85 16.91
CA ILE A 497 34.62 24.80 17.05
C ILE A 497 35.77 24.09 17.78
N ALA A 498 37.01 24.46 17.47
CA ALA A 498 38.19 24.14 18.26
C ALA A 498 38.44 25.22 19.31
N GLU A 499 38.35 26.49 18.90
CA GLU A 499 38.62 27.65 19.74
C GLU A 499 37.39 28.57 19.87
N ASP A 500 37.28 29.27 20.99
CA ASP A 500 36.11 30.11 21.30
C ASP A 500 36.01 31.34 20.36
N ASP A 501 37.13 31.79 19.77
CA ASP A 501 37.21 32.94 18.85
C ASP A 501 36.67 32.64 17.44
N GLU A 502 36.38 31.38 17.13
CA GLU A 502 35.74 31.00 15.88
C GLU A 502 34.26 31.43 15.81
N VAL A 503 33.65 31.65 16.98
CA VAL A 503 32.28 32.18 17.10
C VAL A 503 32.33 33.70 17.04
N LYS A 504 31.76 34.25 15.98
CA LYS A 504 31.67 35.69 15.76
C LYS A 504 30.68 36.34 16.71
N ALA A 505 29.49 35.75 16.85
CA ALA A 505 28.44 36.27 17.71
C ALA A 505 27.42 35.19 18.06
N ILE A 506 26.82 35.30 19.25
CA ILE A 506 25.64 34.53 19.63
C ILE A 506 24.55 35.53 20.04
N TYR A 507 23.38 35.38 19.45
CA TYR A 507 22.21 36.20 19.76
C TYR A 507 21.11 35.32 20.36
N GLU A 508 20.47 35.78 21.42
CA GLU A 508 19.24 35.18 21.92
C GLU A 508 18.02 35.85 21.28
N PHE A 509 17.03 35.05 20.89
CA PHE A 509 15.73 35.54 20.44
C PHE A 509 14.73 35.64 21.60
N VAL A 510 14.08 36.80 21.69
CA VAL A 510 12.92 37.05 22.57
C VAL A 510 11.78 37.63 21.72
N PHE A 511 10.54 37.23 21.98
CA PHE A 511 9.36 37.69 21.24
C PHE A 511 8.57 38.70 22.07
N ASP A 512 8.17 39.79 21.43
CA ASP A 512 7.34 40.81 22.08
C ASP A 512 5.90 40.32 22.16
N TYR A 513 5.46 39.96 23.35
CA TYR A 513 4.04 39.72 23.64
C TYR A 513 3.43 41.00 24.17
N ALA A 514 2.31 41.44 23.57
CA ALA A 514 1.48 42.46 24.18
C ALA A 514 1.07 41.98 25.58
N PRO A 515 1.48 42.67 26.67
CA PRO A 515 1.23 42.19 28.03
C PRO A 515 -0.24 41.93 28.33
N MET A 516 -1.14 42.66 27.64
CA MET A 516 -2.59 42.48 27.76
C MET A 516 -3.11 41.16 27.17
N GLU A 517 -2.51 40.64 26.09
CA GLU A 517 -2.92 39.36 25.48
C GLU A 517 -2.48 38.18 26.35
N LEU A 518 -1.31 38.30 26.98
CA LEU A 518 -0.81 37.30 27.94
C LEU A 518 -1.68 37.27 29.21
N ALA A 519 -2.07 38.44 29.72
CA ALA A 519 -2.97 38.57 30.86
C ALA A 519 -4.40 38.08 30.55
N ALA A 520 -4.91 38.35 29.34
CA ALA A 520 -6.21 37.85 28.89
C ALA A 520 -6.23 36.33 28.70
N THR A 521 -5.16 35.76 28.15
CA THR A 521 -5.01 34.30 27.98
C THR A 521 -4.87 33.61 29.35
N ALA A 522 -4.08 34.17 30.26
CA ALA A 522 -3.94 33.67 31.63
C ALA A 522 -5.27 33.74 32.41
N ARG A 523 -6.02 34.84 32.29
CA ARG A 523 -7.38 34.96 32.86
C ARG A 523 -8.35 33.97 32.23
N ALA A 524 -8.34 33.81 30.91
CA ALA A 524 -9.23 32.86 30.23
C ALA A 524 -8.94 31.39 30.61
N MET A 525 -7.69 31.02 30.88
CA MET A 525 -7.32 29.71 31.43
C MET A 525 -7.73 29.56 32.90
N ALA A 526 -7.50 30.58 33.74
CA ALA A 526 -7.89 30.58 35.15
C ALA A 526 -9.42 30.54 35.35
N GLU A 527 -10.17 31.14 34.43
CA GLU A 527 -11.63 31.15 34.41
C GLU A 527 -12.22 29.93 33.68
N GLY A 528 -11.40 28.98 33.23
CA GLY A 528 -11.87 27.76 32.56
C GLY A 528 -12.52 27.96 31.20
N ARG A 529 -12.40 29.17 30.61
CA ARG A 529 -12.90 29.52 29.26
C ARG A 529 -12.04 28.93 28.15
N LEU A 530 -10.82 28.50 28.47
CA LEU A 530 -9.91 27.70 27.63
C LEU A 530 -9.48 26.46 28.43
N VAL A 531 -9.55 25.27 27.83
CA VAL A 531 -9.05 24.03 28.46
C VAL A 531 -7.56 23.90 28.18
N GLU A 532 -6.76 23.55 29.20
CA GLU A 532 -5.35 23.19 29.02
C GLU A 532 -5.19 22.21 27.85
N PRO A 533 -4.27 22.43 26.90
CA PRO A 533 -3.87 21.34 26.03
C PRO A 533 -3.26 20.28 26.93
N VAL A 534 -3.90 19.13 27.05
CA VAL A 534 -3.37 17.99 27.79
C VAL A 534 -2.39 17.23 26.88
N PRO A 535 -1.08 17.33 27.15
CA PRO A 535 -0.22 16.16 27.13
C PRO A 535 0.20 15.77 28.56
N PRO A 536 0.52 14.49 28.79
CA PRO A 536 0.46 13.88 30.11
C PRO A 536 1.52 14.43 31.08
N ARG A 537 1.04 14.94 32.21
CA ARG A 537 1.68 15.11 33.52
C ARG A 537 3.18 14.75 33.60
N GLN A 538 4.05 15.74 33.38
CA GLN A 538 5.41 15.75 33.93
C GLN A 538 5.80 17.16 34.42
N PHE A 539 5.56 17.35 35.72
CA PHE A 539 5.93 18.44 36.65
C PHE A 539 6.97 19.49 36.21
N PHE A 540 6.67 20.76 36.49
CA PHE A 540 7.46 21.64 37.38
C PHE A 540 6.59 22.81 37.88
N PRO A 541 6.89 23.39 39.07
CA PRO A 541 6.08 24.43 39.68
C PRO A 541 6.14 25.74 38.91
N VAL A 542 4.99 26.42 38.83
CA VAL A 542 4.84 27.80 38.39
C VAL A 542 5.45 28.71 39.47
N ILE A 543 6.32 29.63 39.08
CA ILE A 543 6.75 30.75 39.92
C ILE A 543 5.72 31.88 39.70
N ASP A 544 5.33 32.58 40.76
CA ASP A 544 4.47 33.76 40.64
C ASP A 544 5.14 34.84 39.76
N LEU A 545 4.33 35.49 38.93
CA LEU A 545 4.75 36.56 38.03
C LEU A 545 5.21 37.79 38.84
N PRO A 546 6.25 38.52 38.40
CA PRO A 546 6.60 39.79 39.02
C PRO A 546 5.48 40.82 38.83
N GLU A 547 5.18 41.60 39.89
CA GLU A 547 4.12 42.63 39.88
C GLU A 547 4.39 43.78 38.91
N GLN A 548 5.65 43.95 38.45
CA GLN A 548 6.03 44.94 37.44
C GLN A 548 7.01 44.32 36.44
N PHE A 549 6.71 44.47 35.16
CA PHE A 549 7.58 44.08 34.06
C PHE A 549 8.53 45.23 33.69
N PRO A 550 9.81 44.96 33.37
CA PRO A 550 10.69 45.99 32.83
C PRO A 550 10.16 46.53 31.48
N PRO A 551 10.42 47.80 31.15
CA PRO A 551 10.00 48.39 29.88
C PRO A 551 10.65 47.65 28.70
N LEU A 552 9.87 47.48 27.62
CA LEU A 552 10.29 46.80 26.39
C LEU A 552 11.45 47.56 25.71
N PRO A 553 12.46 46.87 25.14
CA PRO A 553 13.44 47.52 24.29
C PRO A 553 12.77 48.00 22.99
N ARG A 554 13.25 49.12 22.44
CA ARG A 554 12.83 49.56 21.10
C ARG A 554 13.39 48.59 20.05
N ILE A 555 12.49 48.01 19.26
CA ILE A 555 12.78 47.01 18.23
C ILE A 555 13.55 47.66 17.08
N ASP A 556 14.82 47.30 16.89
CA ASP A 556 15.48 47.46 15.59
C ASP A 556 15.02 46.30 14.69
N LEU A 557 14.21 46.63 13.68
CA LEU A 557 13.42 45.70 12.89
C LEU A 557 14.26 44.95 11.85
N ALA A 558 15.02 43.94 12.28
CA ALA A 558 15.46 42.85 11.40
C ALA A 558 14.49 41.67 11.56
N VAL A 559 13.34 41.71 10.89
CA VAL A 559 12.34 40.63 10.91
C VAL A 559 12.91 39.40 10.20
N HIS A 560 13.12 38.31 10.93
CA HIS A 560 13.59 37.04 10.37
C HIS A 560 12.41 36.20 9.84
N ARG A 561 12.52 35.60 8.66
CA ARG A 561 11.44 34.78 8.07
C ARG A 561 11.02 33.61 8.99
N SER A 562 11.97 33.00 9.69
CA SER A 562 11.70 31.90 10.64
C SER A 562 11.25 32.37 12.04
N PHE A 563 11.43 33.65 12.40
CA PHE A 563 11.11 34.19 13.73
C PHE A 563 10.46 35.57 13.61
N ILE A 564 9.20 35.59 13.15
CA ILE A 564 8.45 36.83 12.93
C ILE A 564 8.10 37.46 14.30
N GLY A 565 8.42 38.75 14.48
CA GLY A 565 8.17 39.48 15.73
C GLY A 565 9.19 39.22 16.84
N ALA A 566 10.29 38.53 16.56
CA ALA A 566 11.40 38.39 17.49
C ALA A 566 12.34 39.61 17.47
N SER A 567 12.89 39.95 18.64
CA SER A 567 13.98 40.89 18.82
C SER A 567 15.25 40.16 19.30
N LEU A 568 16.41 40.69 18.91
CA LEU A 568 17.70 40.20 19.42
C LEU A 568 17.97 40.83 20.78
N LYS A 569 18.36 40.02 21.75
CA LYS A 569 18.59 40.46 23.12
C LYS A 569 20.10 40.61 23.43
N ASP A 570 20.45 41.56 24.29
CA ASP A 570 21.73 41.56 25.00
C ASP A 570 21.78 40.36 25.97
N PRO A 571 22.75 39.43 25.83
CA PRO A 571 22.86 38.27 26.71
C PRO A 571 22.92 38.60 28.22
N ASP A 572 23.25 39.84 28.60
CA ASP A 572 23.41 40.30 29.99
C ASP A 572 22.18 41.03 30.58
N ASP A 573 21.16 41.39 29.79
CA ASP A 573 19.94 42.05 30.29
C ASP A 573 18.88 41.04 30.78
N ALA A 574 18.17 41.31 31.88
CA ALA A 574 17.33 40.31 32.56
C ALA A 574 15.82 40.49 32.28
N PHE A 575 15.23 39.63 31.44
CA PHE A 575 13.76 39.52 31.28
C PHE A 575 13.18 38.35 32.10
N PRO A 576 11.98 38.49 32.69
CA PRO A 576 11.32 37.40 33.40
C PRO A 576 10.91 36.27 32.45
N PHE A 577 10.98 35.04 32.99
CA PHE A 577 11.22 33.78 32.29
C PHE A 577 10.12 33.31 31.31
N GLY A 578 10.56 32.86 30.13
CA GLY A 578 10.00 31.72 29.36
C GLY A 578 8.64 31.87 28.68
N LEU A 579 7.85 32.89 29.01
CA LEU A 579 6.55 33.13 28.36
C LEU A 579 6.69 33.82 27.01
N SER A 580 7.79 34.57 26.82
CA SER A 580 8.13 35.29 25.59
C SER A 580 9.14 34.57 24.69
N ILE A 581 9.51 33.33 25.01
CA ILE A 581 10.59 32.62 24.32
C ILE A 581 10.04 31.37 23.63
N GLY A 582 10.30 31.23 22.34
CA GLY A 582 9.76 30.16 21.49
C GLY A 582 10.06 30.45 20.02
N PHE A 583 9.23 29.96 19.12
CA PHE A 583 9.39 30.22 17.69
C PHE A 583 8.07 30.15 16.94
N THR A 584 8.05 30.79 15.77
CA THR A 584 6.90 30.79 14.87
C THR A 584 7.03 29.73 13.80
N VAL A 585 5.96 28.99 13.56
CA VAL A 585 5.80 27.99 12.48
C VAL A 585 4.60 28.37 11.61
N CYS A 586 4.33 27.60 10.56
CA CYS A 586 3.23 27.83 9.61
C CYS A 586 3.24 29.26 9.04
N GLU A 587 4.38 29.70 8.50
CA GLU A 587 4.56 31.04 7.92
C GLU A 587 4.27 32.19 8.90
N GLY A 588 4.44 31.96 10.22
CA GLY A 588 4.18 32.97 11.24
C GLY A 588 2.83 32.82 11.96
N ASN A 589 1.95 31.95 11.48
CA ASN A 589 0.57 31.86 12.00
C ASN A 589 0.45 31.14 13.35
N ARG A 590 1.47 30.38 13.75
CA ARG A 590 1.44 29.60 14.98
C ARG A 590 2.72 29.81 15.77
N PHE A 591 2.57 30.13 17.06
CA PHE A 591 3.69 30.22 17.98
C PHE A 591 3.82 28.98 18.87
N ILE A 592 5.04 28.47 19.01
CA ILE A 592 5.37 27.34 19.87
C ILE A 592 6.30 27.83 20.98
N ARG A 593 5.84 27.75 22.22
CA ARG A 593 6.61 28.19 23.40
C ARG A 593 7.74 27.21 23.67
N ALA A 594 8.93 27.72 23.97
CA ALA A 594 10.08 26.90 24.37
C ALA A 594 9.75 26.05 25.61
N GLY A 595 8.99 26.60 26.56
CA GLY A 595 8.54 25.89 27.77
C GLY A 595 7.57 24.73 27.52
N SER A 596 6.96 24.62 26.33
CA SER A 596 6.01 23.55 25.99
C SER A 596 6.69 22.24 25.58
N PHE A 597 7.99 22.24 25.31
CA PHE A 597 8.72 21.03 24.96
C PHE A 597 8.78 20.05 26.14
N GLY A 598 8.64 18.76 25.85
CA GLY A 598 8.82 17.70 26.84
C GLY A 598 10.24 17.72 27.40
N ARG A 599 10.37 17.91 28.72
CA ARG A 599 11.67 18.05 29.42
C ARG A 599 12.08 16.81 30.20
N ARG A 600 11.18 15.85 30.40
CA ARG A 600 11.44 14.69 31.24
C ARG A 600 11.51 13.42 30.41
N ARG A 601 12.60 12.69 30.63
CA ARG A 601 12.89 11.40 30.01
C ARG A 601 13.27 10.43 31.11
N ARG A 602 12.41 9.43 31.34
CA ARG A 602 12.53 8.47 32.45
C ARG A 602 12.62 9.21 33.80
N GLU A 603 13.71 9.01 34.53
CA GLU A 603 13.98 9.63 35.84
C GLU A 603 14.76 10.95 35.72
N ARG A 604 15.27 11.28 34.53
CA ARG A 604 16.03 12.50 34.28
C ARG A 604 15.12 13.59 33.73
N GLN A 605 15.35 14.82 34.17
CA GLN A 605 14.60 15.97 33.72
C GLN A 605 15.54 17.15 33.50
N VAL A 606 15.44 17.73 32.30
CA VAL A 606 16.24 18.90 31.94
C VAL A 606 15.72 20.10 32.71
N LYS A 607 16.65 20.86 33.30
CA LYS A 607 16.37 22.01 34.16
C LYS A 607 16.64 23.33 33.42
N GLY A 608 16.07 24.40 33.96
CA GLY A 608 16.25 25.76 33.47
C GLY A 608 15.23 26.20 32.41
N PRO A 609 15.28 27.49 32.01
CA PRO A 609 14.46 28.00 30.92
C PRO A 609 14.90 27.44 29.57
N GLY A 610 13.94 27.22 28.68
CA GLY A 610 14.21 27.01 27.27
C GLY A 610 14.54 28.34 26.61
N ARG A 611 15.66 28.39 25.88
CA ARG A 611 16.18 29.55 25.16
C ARG A 611 16.36 29.23 23.68
N MET A 612 16.25 30.24 22.83
CA MET A 612 16.42 30.13 21.38
C MET A 612 17.57 31.03 20.94
N PHE A 613 18.46 30.52 20.10
CA PHE A 613 19.67 31.25 19.71
C PHE A 613 19.89 31.28 18.20
N ARG A 614 20.60 32.31 17.77
CA ARG A 614 21.33 32.39 16.50
C ARG A 614 22.83 32.41 16.81
N ILE A 615 23.59 31.60 16.10
CA ILE A 615 25.05 31.54 16.21
C ILE A 615 25.64 31.95 14.86
N GLU A 616 26.58 32.89 14.90
CA GLU A 616 27.39 33.29 13.75
C GLU A 616 28.83 32.86 13.93
N PHE A 617 29.42 32.32 12.87
CA PHE A 617 30.81 31.89 12.82
C PHE A 617 31.61 32.80 11.89
N HIS A 618 32.89 33.01 12.20
CA HIS A 618 33.79 33.77 11.33
C HIS A 618 34.07 33.03 10.00
N GLN A 619 34.13 31.71 10.05
CA GLN A 619 34.36 30.85 8.89
C GLN A 619 33.14 29.97 8.61
N PRO A 620 32.85 29.65 7.33
CA PRO A 620 31.78 28.75 6.97
C PRO A 620 31.91 27.37 7.63
N ARG A 621 30.79 26.78 8.02
CA ARG A 621 30.68 25.39 8.51
C ARG A 621 29.94 24.53 7.50
N GLU A 622 30.07 23.21 7.64
CA GLU A 622 29.23 22.29 6.86
C GLU A 622 27.74 22.62 7.10
N PRO A 623 26.92 22.69 6.04
CA PRO A 623 25.50 23.03 6.15
C PRO A 623 24.68 21.87 6.70
N ARG A 624 25.01 21.43 7.91
CA ARG A 624 24.47 20.23 8.56
C ARG A 624 23.95 20.59 9.96
N PRO A 625 22.77 20.09 10.36
CA PRO A 625 22.27 20.28 11.71
C PRO A 625 23.21 19.70 12.77
N PHE A 626 23.25 20.37 13.93
CA PHE A 626 23.93 19.88 15.11
C PHE A 626 23.10 20.20 16.35
N ALA A 627 23.28 19.46 17.44
CA ALA A 627 22.58 19.71 18.70
C ALA A 627 23.57 19.85 19.85
N ILE A 628 23.29 20.76 20.78
CA ILE A 628 24.12 21.04 21.96
C ILE A 628 23.28 21.10 23.23
N GLY A 629 23.91 20.87 24.37
CA GLY A 629 23.26 20.89 25.69
C GLY A 629 22.80 19.53 26.20
N ASP A 630 22.02 19.54 27.28
CA ASP A 630 21.48 18.31 27.87
C ASP A 630 20.37 17.71 26.97
N GLN A 631 20.40 16.39 26.80
CA GLN A 631 19.56 15.64 25.87
C GLN A 631 19.71 16.05 24.38
N CYS A 632 20.84 16.63 23.97
CA CYS A 632 21.12 16.95 22.56
C CYS A 632 21.07 15.73 21.62
N HIS A 633 21.45 14.55 22.12
CA HIS A 633 21.28 13.27 21.41
C HIS A 633 19.82 12.87 21.16
N TYR A 634 18.85 13.59 21.71
CA TYR A 634 17.41 13.38 21.49
C TYR A 634 16.73 14.57 20.82
N GLY A 635 17.52 15.51 20.27
CA GLY A 635 17.02 16.63 19.47
C GLY A 635 16.60 17.87 20.26
N LEU A 636 16.89 17.96 21.57
CA LEU A 636 16.78 19.23 22.31
C LEU A 636 18.04 20.09 22.09
N GLY A 637 17.90 21.40 21.98
CA GLY A 637 19.00 22.29 21.63
C GLY A 637 19.56 22.05 20.22
N LEU A 638 18.70 21.66 19.28
CA LEU A 638 19.03 21.42 17.88
C LEU A 638 19.15 22.75 17.13
N PHE A 639 20.18 22.87 16.30
CA PHE A 639 20.44 23.99 15.41
C PHE A 639 20.43 23.52 13.96
N ILE A 640 19.85 24.33 13.08
CA ILE A 640 19.82 24.12 11.63
C ILE A 640 20.53 25.27 10.91
N PRO A 641 21.12 25.03 9.72
CA PRO A 641 21.69 26.09 8.90
C PRO A 641 20.64 27.15 8.57
N SER A 642 21.03 28.42 8.63
CA SER A 642 20.19 29.57 8.32
C SER A 642 20.82 30.33 7.16
N ASP A 643 20.16 30.30 5.99
CA ASP A 643 20.40 31.21 4.86
C ASP A 643 19.11 31.94 4.48
#